data_AF-A0A674PM24-F1
#
_entry.id   AF-A0A674PM24-F1
#
_cell.length_a   1.000
_cell.length_b   1.000
_cell.length_c   1.000
_cell.angle_alpha   90.00
_cell.angle_beta   90.00
_cell.angle_gamma   90.00
#
_symmetry.space_group_name_H-M   'P 1'
#
loop_
_entity.id
_entity.type
_entity.pdbx_description
1 polymer ?
#
loop_
_entity_poly.entity_id
_entity_poly.type
_entity_poly.pdbx_seq_one_letter_code
_entity_poly.pdbx_strand_id
1 'polypeptide(L)'
;MSGDTSTLSWRGRSRSVDAPANVPPATGDGTLPVKIIKVCFLSNSSNLCKNFKLVRCEEGWTVGVITWMSAVINVVLSSGCVGPDIKFNLCYGLLLKHLKSSEIHWLHPSMTIFELTQRYEQQHLEAEWRYDLRIRYIPSRFMEKFQDDRTTMLYFYLQVRSDYMHQYATKVSDGMALQLGCLEIRRFYKDMNPRGLEKKSNFELLEKDVGLDMFFPKELPKQLRRLIQQTFQGYSTLNQEQCMIKFFNTLAQCYSFTQERFACQLAHGWNITIDLVVGADGISQQNENSSPTHLATPSQVCSISCSAENDGRALLTVNIEGGKQPLSVFTSSLAVAENMADLIDGYCRLESTSETSLIVKPNKGTLSHKVLKSVNFSDSDIYSEIIEGKASMKKFKISRDDIIVGGILGEGFFGEVHSGVYKTQTGEKLSVAIKTCKNCSADVMEKFLSEAGVMKNLDHPHIVRLIGVVEVDPVWIVMELYQLGELGNYLLEQQYTLATTTLLLYCLQICKALAYLEGLNMVHRDIAVRNILVATPQCVKLGDFGLSRYIEEEEYYTASASRLPIKWMAPESINFRRFTTASDVWMFGVCVWEIFSTAQQPFFWLDNCQVIDQLESGVRLPKPQLCPPTLYSLMSSCWSYEPNSRPKFSHLACSFSEIHRMESEQQPGARRDRPRPHSTMMDPISTEPPPKVAAQMIQSFIMTSRREQDVKPEWEHKQMLHMTDTLQRQRMEMLMDKKWLEQEERQLVTHTRTHTPRQTDTHTHTCNCSRAFTLTSKPPMFQPFFVPLQPRPTAELDRAGDEVYTGVTAMVKQVVQLKNDISTLPSSEYPNSVKALGVTLRSLIQRVDEILPSLHCSVTTEIEGTKKLLNKDLGDLISKMRLAQQNTVTSLKEDCQRQMLAAAHTLALDCKNLLDAVDQARVRANLAKPRPISLAAEDCGE
;
A
#
# COMPACT_ATOMS: atom_id res chain seq x y z
N MET A 1 -3.53 32.91 -12.30
CA MET A 1 -3.30 33.41 -13.67
C MET A 1 -4.62 33.36 -14.42
N SER A 2 -4.77 34.14 -15.48
CA SER A 2 -5.98 34.25 -16.32
C SER A 2 -5.86 33.42 -17.61
N GLY A 3 -6.99 32.92 -18.11
CA GLY A 3 -7.08 31.96 -19.23
C GLY A 3 -7.64 30.62 -18.74
N ASP A 4 -8.71 30.03 -19.29
CA ASP A 4 -9.54 30.46 -20.43
C ASP A 4 -11.05 30.41 -20.11
N THR A 5 -11.83 31.24 -20.79
CA THR A 5 -13.29 31.38 -20.59
C THR A 5 -14.06 31.21 -21.90
N SER A 6 -14.30 29.96 -22.32
CA SER A 6 -15.12 29.70 -23.52
C SER A 6 -15.79 28.32 -23.56
N THR A 7 -16.84 28.09 -22.75
CA THR A 7 -18.03 27.30 -23.16
C THR A 7 -19.19 27.44 -22.15
N LEU A 8 -20.40 27.07 -22.60
CA LEU A 8 -21.64 26.92 -21.81
C LEU A 8 -22.22 28.18 -21.14
N SER A 9 -22.59 29.16 -21.96
CA SER A 9 -23.64 30.12 -21.59
C SER A 9 -25.02 29.45 -21.60
N TRP A 10 -25.75 29.48 -20.47
CA TRP A 10 -27.19 29.16 -20.42
C TRP A 10 -27.98 30.35 -19.87
N ARG A 11 -29.19 30.55 -20.39
CA ARG A 11 -29.98 31.78 -20.17
C ARG A 11 -30.55 31.83 -18.74
N GLY A 12 -30.10 32.78 -17.95
CA GLY A 12 -30.80 33.16 -16.71
C GLY A 12 -32.22 33.66 -17.01
N ARG A 13 -33.20 33.25 -16.20
CA ARG A 13 -34.59 33.72 -16.28
C ARG A 13 -34.89 34.54 -15.03
N SER A 14 -34.86 35.87 -15.17
CA SER A 14 -35.14 36.79 -14.07
C SER A 14 -36.57 36.62 -13.53
N ARG A 15 -36.72 36.65 -12.21
CA ARG A 15 -37.99 36.99 -11.55
C ARG A 15 -37.75 38.09 -10.52
N SER A 16 -38.72 39.00 -10.44
CA SER A 16 -38.71 40.18 -9.60
C SER A 16 -39.15 39.86 -8.17
N VAL A 17 -38.81 40.76 -7.25
CA VAL A 17 -39.40 40.87 -5.92
C VAL A 17 -40.88 41.22 -6.05
N ASP A 18 -41.78 40.50 -5.37
CA ASP A 18 -42.86 41.04 -4.51
C ASP A 18 -43.87 39.97 -4.04
N ALA A 19 -44.65 40.33 -3.01
CA ALA A 19 -45.78 39.63 -2.38
C ALA A 19 -45.49 38.44 -1.42
N PRO A 20 -46.20 38.34 -0.26
CA PRO A 20 -45.89 37.35 0.79
C PRO A 20 -46.79 36.10 0.81
N ALA A 21 -46.24 35.04 1.42
CA ALA A 21 -46.91 33.98 2.19
C ALA A 21 -48.27 33.42 1.70
N ASN A 22 -48.21 32.32 0.94
CA ASN A 22 -49.09 31.16 1.15
C ASN A 22 -48.47 29.90 0.52
N VAL A 23 -48.30 28.84 1.31
CA VAL A 23 -47.72 27.56 0.86
C VAL A 23 -48.81 26.47 0.95
N PRO A 24 -49.17 25.80 -0.16
CA PRO A 24 -50.10 24.68 -0.12
C PRO A 24 -49.42 23.44 0.50
N PRO A 25 -50.18 22.53 1.15
CA PRO A 25 -49.60 21.35 1.79
C PRO A 25 -48.97 20.41 0.76
N ALA A 26 -47.67 20.16 0.88
CA ALA A 26 -46.93 19.32 -0.06
C ALA A 26 -47.22 17.83 0.18
N THR A 27 -47.91 17.20 -0.77
CA THR A 27 -47.95 15.74 -0.90
C THR A 27 -46.80 15.30 -1.83
N GLY A 28 -45.67 14.88 -1.25
CA GLY A 28 -44.50 14.43 -2.01
C GLY A 28 -43.37 13.97 -1.10
N ASP A 29 -42.80 12.82 -1.48
CA ASP A 29 -41.69 12.04 -0.91
C ASP A 29 -40.85 12.60 0.28
N GLY A 30 -40.56 11.71 1.25
CA GLY A 30 -40.00 12.05 2.56
C GLY A 30 -38.47 12.03 2.65
N THR A 31 -37.75 12.45 1.61
CA THR A 31 -36.28 12.50 1.62
C THR A 31 -35.77 13.74 2.37
N LEU A 32 -35.18 13.51 3.55
CA LEU A 32 -34.43 14.55 4.27
C LEU A 32 -33.24 15.03 3.40
N PRO A 33 -32.96 16.35 3.32
CA PRO A 33 -31.86 16.87 2.51
C PRO A 33 -30.50 16.41 3.06
N VAL A 34 -29.88 15.46 2.34
CA VAL A 34 -28.50 15.03 2.60
C VAL A 34 -27.55 16.11 2.11
N LYS A 35 -26.67 16.60 3.01
CA LYS A 35 -25.60 17.52 2.65
C LYS A 35 -24.28 16.77 2.52
N ILE A 36 -23.41 17.19 1.60
CA ILE A 36 -22.05 16.65 1.45
C ILE A 36 -21.06 17.81 1.52
N ILE A 37 -20.22 17.84 2.56
CA ILE A 37 -19.20 18.89 2.74
C ILE A 37 -17.81 18.38 2.35
N LYS A 38 -17.00 19.28 1.78
CA LYS A 38 -15.62 19.00 1.37
C LYS A 38 -14.64 19.49 2.43
N VAL A 39 -14.29 18.62 3.37
CA VAL A 39 -13.28 18.91 4.40
C VAL A 39 -11.89 18.69 3.83
N CYS A 40 -11.15 19.78 3.63
CA CYS A 40 -9.74 19.73 3.26
C CYS A 40 -8.89 19.44 4.49
N PHE A 41 -7.77 18.74 4.31
CA PHE A 41 -6.83 18.42 5.38
C PHE A 41 -5.38 18.39 4.85
N LEU A 42 -4.42 18.46 5.77
CA LEU A 42 -3.00 18.44 5.45
C LEU A 42 -2.47 16.99 5.35
N SER A 43 -1.53 16.75 4.45
CA SER A 43 -0.77 15.50 4.39
C SER A 43 0.70 15.79 4.05
N ASN A 44 1.58 14.79 4.15
CA ASN A 44 3.01 14.95 3.90
C ASN A 44 3.38 15.13 2.41
N SER A 45 2.40 14.98 1.50
CA SER A 45 2.55 15.19 0.06
C SER A 45 3.21 16.55 -0.29
N SER A 46 3.80 16.64 -1.47
CA SER A 46 4.26 17.91 -2.07
C SER A 46 3.11 18.90 -2.37
N ASN A 47 1.86 18.55 -2.07
CA ASN A 47 0.66 19.32 -2.36
C ASN A 47 -0.17 19.57 -1.08
N LEU A 48 0.50 19.95 0.01
CA LEU A 48 -0.01 20.25 1.37
C LEU A 48 -1.50 20.63 1.48
N CYS A 49 -2.02 21.52 0.62
CA CYS A 49 -3.38 22.08 0.72
C CYS A 49 -4.41 21.49 -0.28
N LYS A 50 -4.12 20.39 -0.98
CA LYS A 50 -5.01 19.79 -2.00
C LYS A 50 -5.80 18.57 -1.55
N ASN A 51 -5.45 17.93 -0.43
CA ASN A 51 -6.16 16.75 0.05
C ASN A 51 -7.49 17.12 0.72
N PHE A 52 -8.49 16.26 0.54
CA PHE A 52 -9.82 16.45 1.12
C PHE A 52 -10.57 15.13 1.24
N LYS A 53 -11.50 15.08 2.19
CA LYS A 53 -12.53 14.05 2.29
C LYS A 53 -13.90 14.68 2.04
N LEU A 54 -14.75 14.00 1.28
CA LEU A 54 -16.17 14.31 1.22
C LEU A 54 -16.85 13.63 2.41
N VAL A 55 -17.58 14.40 3.21
CA VAL A 55 -18.31 13.89 4.38
C VAL A 55 -19.81 14.02 4.10
N ARG A 56 -20.51 12.88 4.04
CA ARG A 56 -21.98 12.82 3.95
C ARG A 56 -22.57 13.17 5.32
N CYS A 57 -23.62 13.98 5.34
CA CYS A 57 -24.21 14.52 6.55
C CYS A 57 -25.74 14.46 6.49
N GLU A 58 -26.35 13.95 7.55
CA GLU A 58 -27.79 13.74 7.67
C GLU A 58 -28.34 14.60 8.81
N GLU A 59 -29.53 15.19 8.64
CA GLU A 59 -30.14 16.06 9.66
C GLU A 59 -30.43 15.34 11.01
N GLY A 60 -30.53 14.00 10.97
CA GLY A 60 -30.74 13.15 12.14
C GLY A 60 -29.55 13.06 13.13
N TRP A 61 -28.43 13.73 12.84
CA TRP A 61 -27.23 13.74 13.70
C TRP A 61 -27.39 14.59 14.98
N THR A 62 -28.59 15.09 15.24
CA THR A 62 -29.01 15.80 16.47
C THR A 62 -29.50 14.87 17.59
N VAL A 63 -29.56 13.55 17.35
CA VAL A 63 -30.08 12.56 18.33
C VAL A 63 -28.93 11.94 19.15
N GLY A 64 -28.33 12.75 20.03
CA GLY A 64 -27.27 12.32 20.95
C GLY A 64 -26.56 13.49 21.63
N VAL A 65 -25.62 13.18 22.54
CA VAL A 65 -24.77 14.18 23.22
C VAL A 65 -23.73 14.77 22.24
N ILE A 66 -23.35 14.00 21.22
CA ILE A 66 -22.39 14.42 20.19
C ILE A 66 -23.08 15.36 19.19
N THR A 67 -22.48 16.52 18.96
CA THR A 67 -22.98 17.57 18.07
C THR A 67 -22.37 17.50 16.66
N TRP A 68 -23.05 18.09 15.67
CA TRP A 68 -22.77 17.80 14.26
C TRP A 68 -21.35 18.18 13.79
N MET A 69 -20.83 19.34 14.17
CA MET A 69 -19.44 19.72 13.84
C MET A 69 -18.40 18.80 14.51
N SER A 70 -18.61 18.40 15.77
CA SER A 70 -17.78 17.37 16.43
C SER A 70 -17.81 16.05 15.66
N ALA A 71 -18.99 15.59 15.22
CA ALA A 71 -19.13 14.36 14.46
C ALA A 71 -18.45 14.42 13.08
N VAL A 72 -18.52 15.56 12.38
CA VAL A 72 -17.79 15.80 11.11
C VAL A 72 -16.28 15.63 11.31
N ILE A 73 -15.71 16.27 12.34
CA ILE A 73 -14.28 16.18 12.67
C ILE A 73 -13.92 14.71 12.96
N ASN A 74 -14.69 14.04 13.81
CA ASN A 74 -14.44 12.64 14.16
C ASN A 74 -14.55 11.68 12.95
N VAL A 75 -15.41 11.91 11.96
CA VAL A 75 -15.48 11.09 10.72
C VAL A 75 -14.26 11.27 9.82
N VAL A 76 -13.63 12.45 9.81
CA VAL A 76 -12.37 12.65 9.08
C VAL A 76 -11.24 11.95 9.81
N LEU A 77 -11.05 12.21 11.11
CA LEU A 77 -10.00 11.62 11.94
C LEU A 77 -10.06 10.08 11.98
N SER A 78 -11.22 9.51 12.33
CA SER A 78 -11.39 8.05 12.50
C SER A 78 -11.27 7.24 11.20
N SER A 79 -11.31 7.90 10.04
CA SER A 79 -11.20 7.24 8.74
C SER A 79 -9.76 7.03 8.24
N GLY A 80 -8.75 7.36 9.06
CA GLY A 80 -7.34 7.11 8.76
C GLY A 80 -6.73 8.00 7.67
N CYS A 81 -7.52 8.81 6.96
CA CYS A 81 -7.01 9.70 5.90
C CYS A 81 -6.08 10.82 6.41
N VAL A 82 -6.10 11.10 7.71
CA VAL A 82 -5.15 11.99 8.41
C VAL A 82 -3.93 11.23 8.95
N GLY A 83 -4.09 9.94 9.23
CA GLY A 83 -3.11 9.02 9.83
C GLY A 83 -3.75 8.10 10.89
N PRO A 84 -3.01 7.08 11.37
CA PRO A 84 -3.50 6.13 12.39
C PRO A 84 -3.43 6.69 13.82
N ASP A 85 -4.01 5.95 14.77
CA ASP A 85 -3.78 6.05 16.23
C ASP A 85 -3.89 7.44 16.88
N ILE A 86 -4.75 8.30 16.33
CA ILE A 86 -5.04 9.64 16.85
C ILE A 86 -5.68 9.54 18.24
N LYS A 87 -5.02 10.12 19.24
CA LYS A 87 -5.45 10.16 20.65
C LYS A 87 -6.01 11.53 21.03
N PHE A 88 -5.48 12.60 20.44
CA PHE A 88 -5.81 13.98 20.81
C PHE A 88 -6.88 14.62 19.90
N ASN A 89 -8.00 13.92 19.66
CA ASN A 89 -9.08 14.40 18.79
C ASN A 89 -9.65 15.77 19.21
N LEU A 90 -9.73 16.06 20.52
CA LEU A 90 -10.18 17.35 21.06
C LEU A 90 -9.26 18.54 20.72
N CYS A 91 -8.06 18.32 20.16
CA CYS A 91 -7.18 19.41 19.72
C CYS A 91 -7.58 19.98 18.34
N TYR A 92 -8.42 19.27 17.58
CA TYR A 92 -8.83 19.61 16.22
C TYR A 92 -10.10 20.48 16.20
N GLY A 93 -10.16 21.40 15.24
CA GLY A 93 -11.30 22.23 14.91
C GLY A 93 -11.45 22.37 13.39
N LEU A 94 -12.59 22.91 12.94
CA LEU A 94 -12.87 23.10 11.51
C LEU A 94 -12.89 24.60 11.17
N LEU A 95 -11.98 25.03 10.31
CA LEU A 95 -11.89 26.40 9.84
C LEU A 95 -12.70 26.55 8.55
N LEU A 96 -13.76 27.37 8.58
CA LEU A 96 -14.43 27.87 7.39
C LEU A 96 -13.70 29.11 6.89
N LYS A 97 -13.28 29.10 5.61
CA LYS A 97 -12.57 30.20 4.96
C LYS A 97 -13.27 30.60 3.67
N HIS A 98 -13.49 31.90 3.48
CA HIS A 98 -13.94 32.42 2.19
C HIS A 98 -12.75 32.51 1.24
N LEU A 99 -12.94 32.11 -0.03
CA LEU A 99 -11.88 32.06 -1.03
C LEU A 99 -11.65 33.39 -1.75
N LYS A 100 -12.54 34.38 -1.57
CA LYS A 100 -12.49 35.69 -2.24
C LYS A 100 -12.25 36.90 -1.32
N SER A 101 -12.27 36.70 0.00
CA SER A 101 -11.94 37.74 1.00
C SER A 101 -10.94 37.19 2.03
N SER A 102 -10.55 38.02 3.01
CA SER A 102 -9.74 37.61 4.16
C SER A 102 -10.57 36.99 5.30
N GLU A 103 -11.82 36.60 5.03
CA GLU A 103 -12.79 36.21 6.03
C GLU A 103 -12.65 34.74 6.44
N ILE A 104 -12.66 34.52 7.76
CA ILE A 104 -12.52 33.21 8.38
C ILE A 104 -13.44 33.08 9.60
N HIS A 105 -14.06 31.91 9.74
CA HIS A 105 -14.93 31.53 10.85
C HIS A 105 -14.52 30.15 11.37
N TRP A 106 -14.19 30.03 12.64
CA TRP A 106 -14.00 28.73 13.28
C TRP A 106 -15.37 28.14 13.64
N LEU A 107 -15.65 26.97 13.09
CA LEU A 107 -16.95 26.31 13.25
C LEU A 107 -16.96 25.57 14.58
N HIS A 108 -17.56 26.22 15.59
CA HIS A 108 -17.69 25.70 16.94
C HIS A 108 -18.27 24.26 16.93
N PRO A 109 -17.73 23.30 17.72
CA PRO A 109 -18.17 21.90 17.68
C PRO A 109 -19.68 21.67 17.90
N SER A 110 -20.35 22.58 18.64
CA SER A 110 -21.80 22.55 18.87
C SER A 110 -22.67 23.26 17.81
N MET A 111 -22.09 23.69 16.68
CA MET A 111 -22.82 24.32 15.58
C MET A 111 -23.58 23.27 14.73
N THR A 112 -24.81 23.62 14.37
CA THR A 112 -25.70 22.79 13.54
C THR A 112 -25.61 23.13 12.04
N ILE A 113 -26.09 22.23 11.17
CA ILE A 113 -26.25 22.48 9.72
C ILE A 113 -27.06 23.76 9.49
N PHE A 114 -28.17 23.91 10.20
CA PHE A 114 -29.07 25.04 10.04
C PHE A 114 -28.38 26.37 10.39
N GLU A 115 -27.62 26.43 11.50
CA GLU A 115 -26.83 27.60 11.86
C GLU A 115 -25.76 27.90 10.80
N LEU A 116 -25.00 26.90 10.34
CA LEU A 116 -23.97 27.05 9.31
C LEU A 116 -24.55 27.63 8.00
N THR A 117 -25.61 27.00 7.49
CA THR A 117 -26.23 27.40 6.22
C THR A 117 -26.92 28.76 6.32
N GLN A 118 -27.63 29.03 7.42
CA GLN A 118 -28.27 30.34 7.64
C GLN A 118 -27.24 31.47 7.79
N ARG A 119 -26.11 31.22 8.48
CA ARG A 119 -25.13 32.27 8.77
C ARG A 119 -24.21 32.59 7.60
N TYR A 120 -23.73 31.59 6.86
CA TYR A 120 -22.63 31.79 5.90
C TYR A 120 -23.00 31.47 4.44
N GLU A 121 -23.76 30.39 4.20
CA GLU A 121 -24.05 29.89 2.84
C GLU A 121 -25.28 30.55 2.19
N GLN A 122 -26.12 31.22 2.97
CA GLN A 122 -27.16 32.12 2.44
C GLN A 122 -26.58 33.46 1.94
N GLN A 123 -25.34 33.79 2.29
CA GLN A 123 -24.68 35.04 1.88
C GLN A 123 -23.78 34.88 0.65
N HIS A 124 -23.17 33.70 0.49
CA HIS A 124 -22.15 33.39 -0.53
C HIS A 124 -22.33 31.99 -1.09
N LEU A 125 -21.92 31.76 -2.35
CA LEU A 125 -22.06 30.45 -3.00
C LEU A 125 -21.20 29.40 -2.30
N GLU A 126 -21.68 28.15 -2.18
CA GLU A 126 -20.94 27.07 -1.50
C GLU A 126 -19.53 26.86 -2.07
N ALA A 127 -19.35 27.02 -3.39
CA ALA A 127 -18.04 26.93 -4.05
C ALA A 127 -17.08 28.11 -3.77
N GLU A 128 -17.53 29.16 -3.10
CA GLU A 128 -16.69 30.26 -2.60
C GLU A 128 -16.15 29.98 -1.19
N TRP A 129 -16.66 28.95 -0.52
CA TRP A 129 -16.23 28.51 0.80
C TRP A 129 -15.25 27.32 0.74
N ARG A 130 -14.41 27.20 1.76
CA ARG A 130 -13.52 26.07 1.99
C ARG A 130 -13.50 25.71 3.47
N TYR A 131 -13.66 24.43 3.77
CA TYR A 131 -13.47 23.88 5.11
C TYR A 131 -12.06 23.28 5.21
N ASP A 132 -11.25 23.74 6.15
CA ASP A 132 -9.92 23.21 6.46
C ASP A 132 -9.92 22.61 7.87
N LEU A 133 -9.65 21.31 8.00
CA LEU A 133 -9.40 20.65 9.29
C LEU A 133 -8.06 21.13 9.85
N ARG A 134 -8.04 21.63 11.08
CA ARG A 134 -6.85 22.24 11.68
C ARG A 134 -6.75 21.90 13.17
N ILE A 135 -5.53 21.83 13.69
CA ILE A 135 -5.30 21.81 15.15
C ILE A 135 -5.38 23.26 15.64
N ARG A 136 -6.23 23.52 16.63
CA ARG A 136 -6.45 24.85 17.22
C ARG A 136 -6.11 24.89 18.71
N TYR A 137 -6.59 23.90 19.44
CA TYR A 137 -6.49 23.86 20.91
C TYR A 137 -5.23 23.07 21.27
N ILE A 138 -4.12 23.78 21.50
CA ILE A 138 -2.78 23.17 21.59
C ILE A 138 -2.45 22.98 23.07
N PRO A 139 -2.33 21.75 23.59
CA PRO A 139 -2.24 21.53 25.02
C PRO A 139 -0.92 22.03 25.61
N SER A 140 -0.94 22.40 26.90
CA SER A 140 0.27 22.78 27.65
C SER A 140 1.34 21.69 27.53
N ARG A 141 2.56 22.07 27.12
CA ARG A 141 3.66 21.15 26.74
C ARG A 141 3.28 20.14 25.64
N PHE A 142 2.66 20.61 24.55
CA PHE A 142 2.26 19.75 23.42
C PHE A 142 3.38 18.83 22.89
N MET A 143 4.65 19.24 22.94
CA MET A 143 5.78 18.40 22.50
C MET A 143 5.95 17.12 23.33
N GLU A 144 5.67 17.19 24.64
CA GLU A 144 5.67 16.03 25.54
C GLU A 144 4.41 15.19 25.29
N LYS A 145 3.24 15.83 25.22
CA LYS A 145 1.94 15.14 25.11
C LYS A 145 1.72 14.44 23.77
N PHE A 146 2.12 15.06 22.66
CA PHE A 146 1.97 14.46 21.32
C PHE A 146 3.07 13.44 20.99
N GLN A 147 4.03 13.16 21.88
CA GLN A 147 5.05 12.14 21.62
C GLN A 147 4.44 10.74 21.40
N ASP A 148 3.37 10.41 22.15
CA ASP A 148 2.59 9.19 22.00
C ASP A 148 1.52 9.26 20.88
N ASP A 149 1.35 10.40 20.21
CA ASP A 149 0.43 10.61 19.08
C ASP A 149 1.19 11.23 17.90
N ARG A 150 1.99 10.39 17.25
CA ARG A 150 2.83 10.76 16.10
C ARG A 150 2.01 11.42 14.98
N THR A 151 0.77 10.99 14.77
CA THR A 151 -0.12 11.54 13.75
C THR A 151 -0.47 12.99 14.07
N THR A 152 -0.91 13.29 15.29
CA THR A 152 -1.21 14.67 15.72
C THR A 152 0.05 15.54 15.76
N MET A 153 1.20 14.99 16.18
CA MET A 153 2.50 15.69 16.09
C MET A 153 2.84 16.09 14.64
N LEU A 154 2.74 15.15 13.70
CA LEU A 154 3.05 15.39 12.29
C LEU A 154 2.02 16.33 11.63
N TYR A 155 0.73 16.19 11.95
CA TYR A 155 -0.30 17.10 11.44
C TYR A 155 -0.07 18.54 11.92
N PHE A 156 0.26 18.71 13.20
CA PHE A 156 0.60 20.03 13.74
C PHE A 156 1.88 20.60 13.11
N TYR A 157 2.90 19.77 12.90
CA TYR A 157 4.11 20.17 12.19
C TYR A 157 3.82 20.66 10.76
N LEU A 158 3.04 19.91 9.98
CA LEU A 158 2.67 20.26 8.62
C LEU A 158 1.83 21.55 8.59
N GLN A 159 0.96 21.78 9.59
CA GLN A 159 0.21 23.02 9.74
C GLN A 159 1.12 24.22 9.97
N VAL A 160 1.99 24.14 10.99
CA VAL A 160 2.91 25.22 11.35
C VAL A 160 3.90 25.51 10.22
N ARG A 161 4.40 24.47 9.52
CA ARG A 161 5.20 24.64 8.29
C ARG A 161 4.41 25.33 7.18
N SER A 162 3.17 24.92 6.94
CA SER A 162 2.33 25.53 5.90
C SER A 162 2.06 27.01 6.18
N ASP A 163 1.72 27.36 7.42
CA ASP A 163 1.48 28.75 7.80
C ASP A 163 2.76 29.59 7.72
N TYR A 164 3.91 29.05 8.16
CA TYR A 164 5.22 29.65 7.98
C TYR A 164 5.51 29.96 6.49
N MET A 165 5.38 28.97 5.60
CA MET A 165 5.67 29.13 4.17
C MET A 165 4.76 30.17 3.48
N HIS A 166 3.50 30.30 3.90
CA HIS A 166 2.56 31.25 3.30
C HIS A 166 2.60 32.66 3.91
N GLN A 167 2.99 32.81 5.18
CA GLN A 167 2.81 34.07 5.92
C GLN A 167 4.09 34.68 6.51
N TYR A 168 5.16 33.89 6.70
CA TYR A 168 6.34 34.32 7.48
C TYR A 168 7.69 34.02 6.82
N ALA A 169 7.77 33.13 5.81
CA ALA A 169 9.03 32.74 5.18
C ALA A 169 9.79 33.91 4.50
N THR A 170 9.10 34.98 4.08
CA THR A 170 9.71 36.22 3.55
C THR A 170 9.96 37.30 4.61
N LYS A 171 9.64 37.02 5.89
CA LYS A 171 9.81 37.92 7.04
C LYS A 171 10.93 37.49 7.99
N VAL A 172 11.34 36.22 7.93
CA VAL A 172 12.50 35.70 8.67
C VAL A 172 13.80 36.01 7.91
N SER A 173 14.95 35.93 8.60
CA SER A 173 16.25 36.10 7.94
C SER A 173 16.62 34.89 7.06
N ASP A 174 17.40 35.12 6.00
CA ASP A 174 17.96 34.07 5.12
C ASP A 174 18.54 32.89 5.93
N GLY A 175 19.26 33.18 7.01
CA GLY A 175 19.83 32.16 7.89
C GLY A 175 18.78 31.29 8.56
N MET A 176 17.68 31.87 9.06
CA MET A 176 16.59 31.11 9.66
C MET A 176 15.77 30.36 8.61
N ALA A 177 15.49 30.97 7.45
CA ALA A 177 14.83 30.29 6.33
C ALA A 177 15.64 29.08 5.85
N LEU A 178 16.97 29.23 5.76
CA LEU A 178 17.90 28.16 5.42
C LEU A 178 17.91 27.03 6.45
N GLN A 179 17.89 27.36 7.75
CA GLN A 179 17.79 26.36 8.83
C GLN A 179 16.47 25.58 8.78
N LEU A 180 15.33 26.27 8.69
CA LEU A 180 13.99 25.67 8.66
C LEU A 180 13.81 24.79 7.42
N GLY A 181 14.26 25.23 6.25
CA GLY A 181 14.21 24.43 5.03
C GLY A 181 15.18 23.24 5.04
N CYS A 182 16.38 23.36 5.61
CA CYS A 182 17.28 22.21 5.77
C CYS A 182 16.74 21.17 6.78
N LEU A 183 16.03 21.60 7.82
CA LEU A 183 15.31 20.70 8.73
C LEU A 183 14.17 19.97 8.02
N GLU A 184 13.41 20.66 7.16
CA GLU A 184 12.39 19.99 6.36
C GLU A 184 12.99 19.01 5.35
N ILE A 185 14.11 19.35 4.66
CA ILE A 185 14.80 18.39 3.78
C ILE A 185 15.23 17.14 4.57
N ARG A 186 15.71 17.28 5.82
CA ARG A 186 16.09 16.13 6.67
C ARG A 186 14.90 15.30 7.14
N ARG A 187 13.75 15.92 7.43
CA ARG A 187 12.51 15.22 7.83
C ARG A 187 11.80 14.56 6.65
N PHE A 188 11.75 15.24 5.51
CA PHE A 188 11.10 14.78 4.27
C PHE A 188 11.90 13.65 3.63
N TYR A 189 13.23 13.76 3.56
CA TYR A 189 14.14 12.70 3.10
C TYR A 189 14.78 11.96 4.28
N LYS A 190 13.96 11.47 5.21
CA LYS A 190 14.42 10.87 6.47
C LYS A 190 15.36 9.67 6.34
N ASP A 191 15.33 8.96 5.22
CA ASP A 191 16.21 7.81 4.93
C ASP A 191 17.44 8.17 4.09
N MET A 192 17.60 9.44 3.70
CA MET A 192 18.78 9.90 2.99
C MET A 192 20.03 9.80 3.88
N ASN A 193 21.11 9.21 3.35
CA ASN A 193 22.43 9.19 3.99
C ASN A 193 22.83 10.61 4.48
N PRO A 194 23.48 10.78 5.64
CA PRO A 194 23.92 12.11 6.11
C PRO A 194 24.70 12.94 5.08
N ARG A 195 25.52 12.30 4.24
CA ARG A 195 26.27 12.93 3.13
C ARG A 195 25.48 13.03 1.82
N GLY A 196 24.17 12.78 1.85
CA GLY A 196 23.33 12.59 0.67
C GLY A 196 23.29 13.80 -0.27
N LEU A 197 23.33 15.02 0.27
CA LEU A 197 23.36 16.27 -0.51
C LEU A 197 24.77 16.69 -0.97
N GLU A 198 25.84 16.02 -0.55
CA GLU A 198 27.19 16.24 -1.10
C GLU A 198 27.26 15.76 -2.56
N LYS A 199 26.51 14.71 -2.91
CA LYS A 199 26.41 14.20 -4.27
C LYS A 199 25.69 15.20 -5.17
N LYS A 200 26.41 15.73 -6.16
CA LYS A 200 25.89 16.67 -7.17
C LYS A 200 24.58 16.19 -7.82
N SER A 201 24.48 14.91 -8.18
CA SER A 201 23.28 14.28 -8.74
C SER A 201 22.05 14.40 -7.83
N ASN A 202 22.22 14.14 -6.54
CA ASN A 202 21.15 14.15 -5.56
C ASN A 202 20.65 15.57 -5.29
N PHE A 203 21.57 16.55 -5.30
CA PHE A 203 21.18 17.96 -5.25
C PHE A 203 20.46 18.40 -6.54
N GLU A 204 20.90 17.95 -7.71
CA GLU A 204 20.22 18.29 -8.98
C GLU A 204 18.80 17.71 -9.05
N LEU A 205 18.56 16.50 -8.53
CA LEU A 205 17.22 15.92 -8.37
C LEU A 205 16.32 16.84 -7.51
N LEU A 206 16.85 17.30 -6.37
CA LEU A 206 16.16 18.22 -5.47
C LEU A 206 15.88 19.58 -6.13
N GLU A 207 16.85 20.09 -6.91
CA GLU A 207 16.81 21.40 -7.55
C GLU A 207 15.88 21.47 -8.77
N LYS A 208 15.80 20.38 -9.56
CA LYS A 208 15.08 20.33 -10.84
C LYS A 208 13.72 19.63 -10.75
N ASP A 209 13.67 18.47 -10.10
CA ASP A 209 12.55 17.53 -10.22
C ASP A 209 11.57 17.64 -9.04
N VAL A 210 12.03 18.23 -7.93
CA VAL A 210 11.25 18.45 -6.70
C VAL A 210 10.93 19.93 -6.49
N GLY A 211 11.89 20.82 -6.79
CA GLY A 211 11.79 22.26 -6.60
C GLY A 211 12.22 22.72 -5.20
N LEU A 212 13.20 23.64 -5.16
CA LEU A 212 13.67 24.23 -3.90
C LEU A 212 12.61 25.12 -3.23
N ASP A 213 11.62 25.62 -3.98
CA ASP A 213 10.52 26.43 -3.44
C ASP A 213 9.51 25.63 -2.61
N MET A 214 9.61 24.30 -2.59
CA MET A 214 8.89 23.45 -1.62
C MET A 214 9.51 23.55 -0.21
N PHE A 215 10.80 23.89 -0.11
CA PHE A 215 11.57 23.93 1.14
C PHE A 215 11.95 25.36 1.60
N PHE A 216 12.00 26.32 0.68
CA PHE A 216 12.55 27.66 0.91
C PHE A 216 11.70 28.77 0.26
N PRO A 217 11.73 30.02 0.78
CA PRO A 217 11.16 31.17 0.09
C PRO A 217 11.88 31.45 -1.24
N LYS A 218 11.15 32.02 -2.21
CA LYS A 218 11.63 32.26 -3.59
C LYS A 218 12.71 33.35 -3.73
N GLU A 219 13.02 34.04 -2.64
CA GLU A 219 13.86 35.25 -2.60
C GLU A 219 15.33 34.95 -2.23
N LEU A 220 15.69 33.69 -1.97
CA LEU A 220 17.01 33.32 -1.43
C LEU A 220 18.21 33.60 -2.39
N PRO A 221 19.42 33.81 -1.84
CA PRO A 221 20.60 34.23 -2.61
C PRO A 221 21.10 33.25 -3.68
N LYS A 222 21.69 33.78 -4.76
CA LYS A 222 22.20 33.04 -5.93
C LYS A 222 23.30 31.99 -5.65
N GLN A 223 23.83 31.88 -4.43
CA GLN A 223 24.80 30.83 -4.03
C GLN A 223 24.17 29.68 -3.22
N LEU A 224 22.83 29.58 -3.25
CA LEU A 224 21.98 28.69 -2.44
C LEU A 224 22.50 27.25 -2.26
N ARG A 225 23.00 26.60 -3.32
CA ARG A 225 23.52 25.21 -3.26
C ARG A 225 24.57 25.01 -2.16
N ARG A 226 25.58 25.89 -2.05
CA ARG A 226 26.64 25.75 -1.04
C ARG A 226 26.12 25.97 0.38
N LEU A 227 25.22 26.94 0.54
CA LEU A 227 24.60 27.29 1.82
C LEU A 227 23.74 26.13 2.34
N ILE A 228 22.89 25.54 1.50
CA ILE A 228 22.09 24.35 1.86
C ILE A 228 23.02 23.18 2.23
N GLN A 229 24.04 22.89 1.42
CA GLN A 229 24.97 21.80 1.71
C GLN A 229 25.70 21.99 3.05
N GLN A 230 26.11 23.22 3.39
CA GLN A 230 26.77 23.52 4.66
C GLN A 230 25.82 23.43 5.85
N THR A 231 24.63 24.03 5.78
CA THR A 231 23.65 24.01 6.88
C THR A 231 23.06 22.63 7.11
N PHE A 232 22.80 21.85 6.05
CA PHE A 232 22.27 20.50 6.16
C PHE A 232 23.18 19.55 6.96
N GLN A 233 24.51 19.70 6.89
CA GLN A 233 25.45 18.86 7.66
C GLN A 233 25.15 18.89 9.16
N GLY A 234 24.79 20.06 9.70
CA GLY A 234 24.44 20.25 11.12
C GLY A 234 23.13 19.56 11.55
N TYR A 235 22.31 19.10 10.60
CA TYR A 235 21.08 18.33 10.85
C TYR A 235 21.13 16.92 10.24
N SER A 236 22.22 16.57 9.56
CA SER A 236 22.32 15.41 8.66
C SER A 236 22.06 14.06 9.33
N THR A 237 22.20 13.96 10.65
CA THR A 237 21.99 12.77 11.48
C THR A 237 20.67 12.74 12.26
N LEU A 238 19.85 13.81 12.20
CA LEU A 238 18.62 13.90 12.97
C LEU A 238 17.51 13.01 12.39
N ASN A 239 16.74 12.39 13.29
CA ASN A 239 15.51 11.69 12.92
C ASN A 239 14.34 12.69 12.69
N GLN A 240 13.17 12.20 12.27
CA GLN A 240 12.03 13.06 11.93
C GLN A 240 11.48 13.84 13.12
N GLU A 241 11.30 13.18 14.27
CA GLU A 241 10.83 13.78 15.52
C GLU A 241 11.77 14.91 15.98
N GLN A 242 13.08 14.65 15.99
CA GLN A 242 14.12 15.63 16.29
C GLN A 242 14.09 16.80 15.30
N CYS A 243 13.82 16.57 14.01
CA CYS A 243 13.65 17.64 13.04
C CYS A 243 12.41 18.50 13.33
N MET A 244 11.27 17.89 13.67
CA MET A 244 10.04 18.61 14.01
C MET A 244 10.22 19.45 15.28
N ILE A 245 10.73 18.84 16.37
CA ILE A 245 11.04 19.53 17.63
C ILE A 245 12.03 20.69 17.39
N LYS A 246 13.08 20.47 16.59
CA LYS A 246 14.09 21.50 16.31
C LYS A 246 13.55 22.61 15.41
N PHE A 247 12.64 22.30 14.48
CA PHE A 247 11.95 23.29 13.66
C PHE A 247 11.02 24.17 14.50
N PHE A 248 10.19 23.57 15.36
CA PHE A 248 9.36 24.31 16.32
C PHE A 248 10.20 25.24 17.20
N ASN A 249 11.30 24.72 17.77
CA ASN A 249 12.21 25.50 18.64
C ASN A 249 13.02 26.58 17.90
N THR A 250 13.23 26.45 16.58
CA THR A 250 13.80 27.52 15.75
C THR A 250 12.75 28.59 15.43
N LEU A 251 11.55 28.19 15.00
CA LEU A 251 10.49 29.12 14.60
C LEU A 251 9.93 29.92 15.79
N ALA A 252 9.83 29.31 16.97
CA ALA A 252 9.33 29.93 18.19
C ALA A 252 10.13 31.17 18.65
N GLN A 253 11.35 31.35 18.14
CA GLN A 253 12.20 32.52 18.42
C GLN A 253 11.71 33.80 17.72
N CYS A 254 10.83 33.68 16.71
CA CYS A 254 10.32 34.81 15.93
C CYS A 254 8.79 34.80 15.73
N TYR A 255 8.13 33.65 15.89
CA TYR A 255 6.69 33.51 15.66
C TYR A 255 6.05 32.59 16.70
N SER A 256 4.97 33.06 17.35
CA SER A 256 4.14 32.23 18.23
C SER A 256 3.09 31.51 17.40
N PHE A 257 3.19 30.18 17.35
CA PHE A 257 2.23 29.27 16.71
C PHE A 257 1.41 28.46 17.73
N THR A 258 1.56 28.75 19.02
CA THR A 258 0.85 28.10 20.14
C THR A 258 -0.18 29.00 20.83
N GLN A 259 -0.30 30.25 20.39
CA GLN A 259 -1.16 31.29 20.94
C GLN A 259 -1.76 32.12 19.80
N GLU A 260 -3.05 32.41 19.83
CA GLU A 260 -3.66 33.41 18.94
C GLU A 260 -3.66 34.79 19.63
N ARG A 261 -3.61 35.88 18.85
CA ARG A 261 -3.63 37.27 19.34
C ARG A 261 -4.75 38.05 18.69
N PHE A 262 -5.47 38.83 19.49
CA PHE A 262 -6.63 39.61 19.07
C PHE A 262 -6.55 41.04 19.59
N ALA A 263 -6.41 41.99 18.66
CA ALA A 263 -6.53 43.41 18.96
C ALA A 263 -8.00 43.75 19.28
N CYS A 264 -8.24 44.25 20.49
CA CYS A 264 -9.57 44.55 21.02
C CYS A 264 -9.52 45.76 21.95
N GLN A 265 -10.68 46.30 22.35
CA GLN A 265 -10.77 47.44 23.28
C GLN A 265 -11.42 47.01 24.59
N LEU A 266 -10.84 47.39 25.73
CA LEU A 266 -11.47 47.13 27.04
C LEU A 266 -12.80 47.90 27.15
N ALA A 267 -13.88 47.21 27.54
CA ALA A 267 -15.20 47.83 27.70
C ALA A 267 -15.34 48.62 29.02
N HIS A 268 -14.43 48.39 29.98
CA HIS A 268 -14.38 49.08 31.26
C HIS A 268 -13.06 49.86 31.40
N GLY A 269 -13.14 51.19 31.38
CA GLY A 269 -11.99 52.08 31.55
C GLY A 269 -11.93 53.18 30.50
N TRP A 270 -10.71 53.64 30.19
CA TRP A 270 -10.45 54.41 28.97
C TRP A 270 -10.46 53.46 27.77
N ASN A 271 -10.87 53.94 26.58
CA ASN A 271 -10.93 53.14 25.34
C ASN A 271 -9.53 52.80 24.79
N ILE A 272 -8.77 52.00 25.53
CA ILE A 272 -7.42 51.56 25.21
C ILE A 272 -7.55 50.29 24.35
N THR A 273 -6.94 50.30 23.17
CA THR A 273 -6.74 49.09 22.36
C THR A 273 -5.62 48.26 22.99
N ILE A 274 -5.87 46.96 23.16
CA ILE A 274 -4.97 45.97 23.75
C ILE A 274 -4.93 44.72 22.87
N ASP A 275 -3.84 43.96 22.93
CA ASP A 275 -3.82 42.58 22.41
C ASP A 275 -4.25 41.63 23.54
N LEU A 276 -5.33 40.87 23.34
CA LEU A 276 -5.57 39.66 24.11
C LEU A 276 -4.84 38.49 23.45
N VAL A 277 -3.98 37.84 24.23
CA VAL A 277 -3.23 36.64 23.87
C VAL A 277 -3.90 35.44 24.54
N VAL A 278 -4.28 34.43 23.75
CA VAL A 278 -4.99 33.24 24.25
C VAL A 278 -4.25 31.98 23.80
N GLY A 279 -4.00 31.07 24.75
CA GLY A 279 -3.34 29.79 24.49
C GLY A 279 -3.44 28.82 25.66
N ALA A 280 -2.58 27.81 25.67
CA ALA A 280 -2.53 26.77 26.71
C ALA A 280 -2.44 27.29 28.15
N ASP A 281 -1.75 28.41 28.34
CA ASP A 281 -1.53 29.05 29.65
C ASP A 281 -2.68 30.01 30.04
N GLY A 282 -3.80 29.98 29.30
CA GLY A 282 -4.99 30.80 29.53
C GLY A 282 -5.03 32.10 28.74
N ILE A 283 -5.67 33.11 29.32
CA ILE A 283 -5.89 34.44 28.74
C ILE A 283 -4.90 35.43 29.37
N SER A 284 -4.21 36.22 28.53
CA SER A 284 -3.30 37.30 28.97
C SER A 284 -3.52 38.58 28.15
N GLN A 285 -3.37 39.74 28.78
CA GLN A 285 -3.34 41.04 28.11
C GLN A 285 -1.90 41.43 27.78
N GLN A 286 -1.65 41.95 26.58
CA GLN A 286 -0.41 42.62 26.22
C GLN A 286 -0.71 44.02 25.67
N ASN A 287 0.06 45.00 26.13
CA ASN A 287 0.08 46.35 25.55
C ASN A 287 1.32 46.49 24.67
N GLU A 288 1.35 47.47 23.76
CA GLU A 288 2.54 47.74 22.94
C GLU A 288 3.79 47.91 23.82
N ASN A 289 4.77 47.02 23.64
CA ASN A 289 6.04 46.95 24.37
C ASN A 289 5.96 46.53 25.86
N SER A 290 4.82 46.03 26.37
CA SER A 290 4.76 45.43 27.71
C SER A 290 5.06 43.92 27.69
N SER A 291 5.46 43.37 28.84
CA SER A 291 5.29 41.94 29.10
C SER A 291 3.80 41.58 29.14
N PRO A 292 3.40 40.36 28.75
CA PRO A 292 2.02 39.90 28.95
C PRO A 292 1.65 39.87 30.45
N THR A 293 0.47 40.38 30.78
CA THR A 293 -0.15 40.30 32.10
C THR A 293 -1.21 39.19 32.05
N HIS A 294 -1.01 38.11 32.81
CA HIS A 294 -1.97 37.01 32.89
C HIS A 294 -3.29 37.48 33.53
N LEU A 295 -4.42 37.04 32.98
CA LEU A 295 -5.77 37.43 33.43
C LEU A 295 -6.54 36.24 34.05
N ALA A 296 -6.50 35.06 33.42
CA ALA A 296 -7.20 33.87 33.89
C ALA A 296 -6.66 32.58 33.24
N THR A 297 -6.66 31.46 33.96
CA THR A 297 -6.49 30.11 33.38
C THR A 297 -7.81 29.61 32.76
N PRO A 298 -7.80 28.60 31.87
CA PRO A 298 -9.03 28.06 31.27
C PRO A 298 -9.99 27.51 32.34
N SER A 299 -9.45 26.84 33.34
CA SER A 299 -10.09 26.37 34.56
C SER A 299 -10.82 27.43 35.40
N GLN A 300 -10.50 28.72 35.25
CA GLN A 300 -11.21 29.82 35.92
C GLN A 300 -12.37 30.40 35.11
N VAL A 301 -12.58 29.98 33.86
CA VAL A 301 -13.67 30.52 33.02
C VAL A 301 -14.98 29.82 33.36
N CYS A 302 -15.99 30.59 33.78
CA CYS A 302 -17.30 30.06 34.16
C CYS A 302 -18.32 30.08 33.02
N SER A 303 -18.25 31.09 32.14
CA SER A 303 -19.15 31.25 30.98
C SER A 303 -18.66 32.34 30.03
N ILE A 304 -19.04 32.20 28.77
CA ILE A 304 -18.65 33.09 27.66
C ILE A 304 -19.92 33.56 26.94
N SER A 305 -20.00 34.83 26.55
CA SER A 305 -21.10 35.37 25.73
C SER A 305 -20.60 36.41 24.72
N CYS A 306 -21.34 36.56 23.62
CA CYS A 306 -21.08 37.53 22.55
C CYS A 306 -22.37 38.28 22.20
N SER A 307 -22.33 39.61 22.12
CA SER A 307 -23.38 40.44 21.52
C SER A 307 -22.85 41.25 20.35
N ALA A 308 -23.66 41.40 19.29
CA ALA A 308 -23.38 42.34 18.21
C ALA A 308 -23.89 43.73 18.59
N GLU A 309 -23.09 44.75 18.34
CA GLU A 309 -23.42 46.15 18.65
C GLU A 309 -23.89 46.90 17.41
N ASN A 310 -24.65 47.98 17.61
CA ASN A 310 -25.27 48.75 16.51
C ASN A 310 -24.27 49.47 15.59
N ASP A 311 -22.99 49.55 15.97
CA ASP A 311 -21.90 50.14 15.19
C ASP A 311 -21.10 49.10 14.37
N GLY A 312 -21.50 47.82 14.41
CA GLY A 312 -20.85 46.71 13.71
C GLY A 312 -19.75 46.02 14.50
N ARG A 313 -19.34 46.55 15.66
CA ARG A 313 -18.47 45.84 16.61
C ARG A 313 -19.26 44.73 17.32
N ALA A 314 -18.56 43.93 18.13
CA ALA A 314 -19.20 42.99 19.04
C ALA A 314 -18.53 42.98 20.41
N LEU A 315 -19.33 42.89 21.47
CA LEU A 315 -18.88 42.75 22.84
C LEU A 315 -18.73 41.27 23.19
N LEU A 316 -17.49 40.84 23.45
CA LEU A 316 -17.17 39.55 24.06
C LEU A 316 -17.14 39.76 25.59
N THR A 317 -17.84 38.90 26.33
CA THR A 317 -17.81 38.89 27.81
C THR A 317 -17.45 37.49 28.31
N VAL A 318 -16.45 37.43 29.19
CA VAL A 318 -15.95 36.20 29.82
C VAL A 318 -16.06 36.34 31.34
N ASN A 319 -16.88 35.48 31.95
CA ASN A 319 -17.04 35.41 33.40
C ASN A 319 -15.90 34.55 33.98
N ILE A 320 -15.17 35.11 34.96
CA ILE A 320 -13.97 34.49 35.55
C ILE A 320 -14.22 34.28 37.06
N GLU A 321 -13.95 33.08 37.57
CA GLU A 321 -14.11 32.72 38.98
C GLU A 321 -13.21 33.57 39.88
N GLY A 322 -13.77 34.12 40.96
CA GLY A 322 -13.08 35.06 41.85
C GLY A 322 -12.86 36.47 41.27
N GLY A 323 -13.20 36.70 39.99
CA GLY A 323 -13.18 38.01 39.35
C GLY A 323 -14.21 38.97 39.95
N LYS A 324 -13.81 40.21 40.27
CA LYS A 324 -14.73 41.24 40.80
C LYS A 324 -15.70 41.77 39.74
N GLN A 325 -15.32 41.67 38.47
CA GLN A 325 -16.09 42.03 37.27
C GLN A 325 -15.65 41.07 36.15
N PRO A 326 -16.51 40.79 35.15
CA PRO A 326 -16.14 39.97 34.01
C PRO A 326 -15.15 40.68 33.08
N LEU A 327 -14.36 39.90 32.34
CA LEU A 327 -13.53 40.41 31.27
C LEU A 327 -14.42 40.72 30.06
N SER A 328 -14.66 42.01 29.81
CA SER A 328 -15.51 42.50 28.72
C SER A 328 -14.67 43.32 27.73
N VAL A 329 -14.69 42.94 26.46
CA VAL A 329 -13.93 43.60 25.38
C VAL A 329 -14.75 43.78 24.11
N PHE A 330 -14.60 44.94 23.47
CA PHE A 330 -15.12 45.19 22.13
C PHE A 330 -14.13 44.69 21.07
N THR A 331 -14.63 43.86 20.17
CA THR A 331 -13.93 43.34 18.99
C THR A 331 -14.35 44.09 17.73
N SER A 332 -13.59 43.98 16.65
CA SER A 332 -13.88 44.66 15.38
C SER A 332 -15.11 44.12 14.63
N SER A 333 -15.58 42.91 14.94
CA SER A 333 -16.81 42.33 14.39
C SER A 333 -17.29 41.12 15.19
N LEU A 334 -18.55 40.72 15.04
CA LEU A 334 -19.11 39.51 15.65
C LEU A 334 -18.30 38.25 15.30
N ALA A 335 -17.78 38.14 14.08
CA ALA A 335 -16.94 37.02 13.66
C ALA A 335 -15.65 36.92 14.51
N VAL A 336 -15.04 38.05 14.88
CA VAL A 336 -13.87 38.06 15.77
C VAL A 336 -14.27 37.63 17.19
N ALA A 337 -15.39 38.12 17.72
CA ALA A 337 -15.89 37.69 19.03
C ALA A 337 -16.21 36.18 19.08
N GLU A 338 -16.89 35.63 18.07
CA GLU A 338 -17.19 34.20 18.00
C GLU A 338 -15.92 33.35 17.78
N ASN A 339 -14.97 33.82 16.97
CA ASN A 339 -13.66 33.18 16.81
C ASN A 339 -12.85 33.15 18.12
N MET A 340 -12.92 34.20 18.94
CA MET A 340 -12.30 34.25 20.27
C MET A 340 -13.04 33.34 21.27
N ALA A 341 -14.37 33.34 21.25
CA ALA A 341 -15.19 32.52 22.14
C ALA A 341 -14.95 31.01 21.91
N ASP A 342 -14.90 30.55 20.67
CA ASP A 342 -14.56 29.14 20.36
C ASP A 342 -13.16 28.75 20.84
N LEU A 343 -12.18 29.65 20.75
CA LEU A 343 -10.82 29.39 21.21
C LEU A 343 -10.76 29.20 22.73
N ILE A 344 -11.36 30.13 23.47
CA ILE A 344 -11.38 30.09 24.94
C ILE A 344 -12.17 28.86 25.39
N ASP A 345 -13.37 28.62 24.84
CA ASP A 345 -14.19 27.45 25.16
C ASP A 345 -13.45 26.14 24.86
N GLY A 346 -12.75 26.06 23.73
CA GLY A 346 -11.95 24.89 23.38
C GLY A 346 -10.79 24.61 24.32
N TYR A 347 -10.11 25.63 24.85
CA TYR A 347 -9.13 25.44 25.92
C TYR A 347 -9.79 24.98 27.22
N CYS A 348 -10.98 25.48 27.57
CA CYS A 348 -11.74 25.02 28.73
C CYS A 348 -12.21 23.56 28.60
N ARG A 349 -12.69 23.14 27.42
CA ARG A 349 -13.03 21.74 27.09
C ARG A 349 -11.81 20.83 27.17
N LEU A 350 -10.66 21.29 26.64
CA LEU A 350 -9.40 20.53 26.62
C LEU A 350 -8.78 20.35 28.02
N GLU A 351 -8.90 21.34 28.93
CA GLU A 351 -8.42 21.22 30.31
C GLU A 351 -9.39 20.43 31.21
N SER A 352 -10.70 20.65 31.07
CA SER A 352 -11.72 19.96 31.89
C SER A 352 -12.04 18.53 31.46
N THR A 353 -11.63 18.13 30.25
CA THR A 353 -12.07 16.90 29.55
C THR A 353 -13.60 16.80 29.30
N SER A 354 -14.33 17.92 29.43
CA SER A 354 -15.77 17.96 29.17
C SER A 354 -16.10 18.36 27.73
N GLU A 355 -17.10 17.71 27.14
CA GLU A 355 -17.69 18.12 25.85
C GLU A 355 -18.68 19.30 25.99
N THR A 356 -19.02 19.70 27.21
CA THR A 356 -19.97 20.80 27.47
C THR A 356 -19.35 22.17 27.17
N SER A 357 -19.97 22.92 26.27
CA SER A 357 -19.58 24.31 25.98
C SER A 357 -20.06 25.28 27.07
N LEU A 358 -19.20 26.25 27.40
CA LEU A 358 -19.45 27.38 28.29
C LEU A 358 -20.03 28.60 27.54
N ILE A 359 -20.21 28.52 26.22
CA ILE A 359 -20.77 29.60 25.39
C ILE A 359 -22.30 29.65 25.56
N VAL A 360 -22.79 30.74 26.15
CA VAL A 360 -24.22 30.95 26.43
C VAL A 360 -24.95 31.42 25.16
N LYS A 361 -25.61 30.50 24.45
CA LYS A 361 -26.52 30.84 23.35
C LYS A 361 -27.80 31.52 23.89
N PRO A 362 -28.27 32.65 23.30
CA PRO A 362 -29.52 33.28 23.72
C PRO A 362 -30.72 32.42 23.33
N ASN A 363 -31.57 32.08 24.30
CA ASN A 363 -32.71 31.16 24.13
C ASN A 363 -33.67 31.60 23.01
N LYS A 364 -33.86 30.74 22.02
CA LYS A 364 -35.05 30.71 21.13
C LYS A 364 -35.77 29.38 21.36
N GLY A 365 -37.10 29.43 21.35
CA GLY A 365 -37.95 28.44 22.03
C GLY A 365 -37.90 27.00 21.47
N THR A 366 -38.07 26.04 22.38
CA THR A 366 -38.10 24.60 22.11
C THR A 366 -39.20 24.21 21.12
N LEU A 367 -38.83 23.48 20.07
CA LEU A 367 -39.77 22.72 19.21
C LEU A 367 -39.44 21.23 19.27
N SER A 368 -40.45 20.42 19.55
CA SER A 368 -40.31 18.97 19.76
C SER A 368 -40.46 18.19 18.46
N HIS A 369 -39.40 17.49 18.04
CA HIS A 369 -39.43 16.64 16.84
C HIS A 369 -39.75 15.18 17.20
N LYS A 370 -40.70 14.60 16.46
CA LYS A 370 -41.10 13.19 16.59
C LYS A 370 -40.21 12.28 15.73
N VAL A 371 -39.90 11.10 16.26
CA VAL A 371 -39.16 10.05 15.54
C VAL A 371 -40.04 9.41 14.46
N LEU A 372 -39.47 9.18 13.28
CA LEU A 372 -40.05 8.39 12.18
C LEU A 372 -39.06 7.30 11.73
N LYS A 373 -39.57 6.24 11.10
CA LYS A 373 -38.81 5.01 10.79
C LYS A 373 -38.32 4.97 9.34
N SER A 374 -37.27 4.20 9.12
CA SER A 374 -36.58 3.97 7.84
C SER A 374 -37.45 3.31 6.77
N VAL A 375 -37.23 3.72 5.51
CA VAL A 375 -37.61 3.00 4.29
C VAL A 375 -36.36 2.92 3.40
N ASN A 376 -36.12 1.76 2.77
CA ASN A 376 -35.04 1.58 1.80
C ASN A 376 -35.60 1.73 0.37
N PHE A 377 -34.85 2.37 -0.53
CA PHE A 377 -34.87 2.04 -1.96
C PHE A 377 -33.50 2.34 -2.60
N SER A 378 -33.35 2.01 -3.89
CA SER A 378 -32.07 1.79 -4.57
C SER A 378 -32.02 2.47 -5.93
N ASP A 379 -30.80 2.57 -6.47
CA ASP A 379 -30.43 2.65 -7.89
C ASP A 379 -30.22 4.05 -8.51
N SER A 380 -28.95 4.42 -8.68
CA SER A 380 -28.45 5.37 -9.69
C SER A 380 -26.94 5.17 -9.87
N ASP A 381 -26.51 4.83 -11.08
CA ASP A 381 -25.11 4.62 -11.43
C ASP A 381 -24.29 5.95 -11.50
N ILE A 382 -22.97 5.85 -11.63
CA ILE A 382 -22.00 6.96 -11.82
C ILE A 382 -21.63 7.79 -10.55
N TYR A 383 -21.98 7.34 -9.35
CA TYR A 383 -21.08 7.47 -8.19
C TYR A 383 -21.22 6.23 -7.33
N SER A 384 -20.13 5.48 -7.12
CA SER A 384 -20.17 4.32 -6.23
C SER A 384 -20.34 4.82 -4.79
N GLU A 385 -21.58 4.76 -4.28
CA GLU A 385 -21.87 5.10 -2.89
C GLU A 385 -20.97 4.28 -1.96
N ILE A 386 -20.17 4.96 -1.13
CA ILE A 386 -19.69 4.33 0.09
C ILE A 386 -20.90 4.22 1.00
N ILE A 387 -21.49 3.02 1.04
CA ILE A 387 -22.62 2.71 1.89
C ILE A 387 -22.08 2.63 3.33
N GLU A 388 -21.93 3.78 3.99
CA GLU A 388 -21.74 3.88 5.45
C GLU A 388 -23.06 3.52 6.17
N GLY A 389 -23.59 2.35 5.86
CA GLY A 389 -24.70 1.74 6.57
C GLY A 389 -24.29 1.46 8.01
N LYS A 390 -25.21 1.66 8.96
CA LYS A 390 -25.01 1.45 10.41
C LYS A 390 -24.86 -0.03 10.76
N ALA A 391 -23.77 -0.64 10.30
CA ALA A 391 -23.29 -1.91 10.80
C ALA A 391 -22.77 -1.70 12.24
N SER A 392 -23.60 -2.08 13.22
CA SER A 392 -23.19 -2.25 14.61
C SER A 392 -21.80 -2.90 14.68
N MET A 393 -20.89 -2.36 15.51
CA MET A 393 -19.47 -2.72 15.58
C MET A 393 -19.27 -4.24 15.45
N LYS A 394 -19.00 -4.70 14.22
CA LYS A 394 -18.81 -6.12 13.95
C LYS A 394 -17.53 -6.55 14.66
N LYS A 395 -17.68 -7.36 15.72
CA LYS A 395 -16.56 -8.11 16.27
C LYS A 395 -16.15 -9.11 15.19
N PHE A 396 -15.10 -8.78 14.44
CA PHE A 396 -14.53 -9.66 13.42
C PHE A 396 -13.93 -10.96 14.03
N LYS A 397 -13.84 -11.05 15.36
CA LYS A 397 -13.44 -12.27 16.09
C LYS A 397 -14.50 -13.37 15.95
N ILE A 398 -14.11 -14.49 15.35
CA ILE A 398 -14.94 -15.70 15.16
C ILE A 398 -14.44 -16.82 16.09
N SER A 399 -15.32 -17.72 16.56
CA SER A 399 -14.89 -18.93 17.29
C SER A 399 -14.37 -19.98 16.32
N ARG A 400 -13.33 -20.72 16.71
CA ARG A 400 -12.85 -21.88 15.93
C ARG A 400 -13.95 -22.93 15.74
N ASP A 401 -14.80 -23.12 16.75
CA ASP A 401 -15.86 -24.14 16.75
C ASP A 401 -17.01 -23.83 15.76
N ASP A 402 -17.12 -22.58 15.30
CA ASP A 402 -18.08 -22.18 14.27
C ASP A 402 -17.58 -22.50 12.84
N ILE A 403 -16.33 -22.96 12.68
CA ILE A 403 -15.68 -23.15 11.37
C ILE A 403 -15.33 -24.63 11.15
N ILE A 404 -15.85 -25.19 10.06
CA ILE A 404 -15.44 -26.50 9.54
C ILE A 404 -14.39 -26.27 8.45
N VAL A 405 -13.14 -26.68 8.69
CA VAL A 405 -12.06 -26.62 7.69
C VAL A 405 -12.23 -27.75 6.67
N GLY A 406 -12.08 -27.43 5.38
CA GLY A 406 -12.14 -28.34 4.25
C GLY A 406 -10.75 -28.66 3.68
N GLY A 407 -10.69 -29.00 2.39
CA GLY A 407 -9.42 -29.25 1.69
C GLY A 407 -8.63 -27.97 1.39
N ILE A 408 -7.31 -28.13 1.23
CA ILE A 408 -6.38 -27.08 0.79
C ILE A 408 -6.78 -26.59 -0.62
N LEU A 409 -6.76 -25.27 -0.81
CA LEU A 409 -6.98 -24.59 -2.09
C LEU A 409 -5.66 -24.12 -2.72
N GLY A 410 -4.68 -23.76 -1.90
CA GLY A 410 -3.35 -23.32 -2.34
C GLY A 410 -2.42 -23.03 -1.16
N GLU A 411 -1.14 -22.79 -1.46
CA GLU A 411 -0.12 -22.42 -0.47
C GLU A 411 0.38 -20.99 -0.74
N GLY A 412 0.39 -20.15 0.30
CA GLY A 412 0.87 -18.77 0.26
C GLY A 412 2.05 -18.55 1.21
N PHE A 413 2.62 -17.34 1.19
CA PHE A 413 3.86 -17.01 1.91
C PHE A 413 3.86 -17.32 3.42
N PHE A 414 2.69 -17.30 4.07
CA PHE A 414 2.55 -17.54 5.51
C PHE A 414 2.10 -18.98 5.87
N GLY A 415 1.62 -19.74 4.88
CA GLY A 415 0.95 -21.04 5.09
C GLY A 415 -0.18 -21.29 4.07
N GLU A 416 -1.01 -22.29 4.34
CA GLU A 416 -2.04 -22.76 3.40
C GLU A 416 -3.32 -21.92 3.46
N VAL A 417 -3.95 -21.75 2.29
CA VAL A 417 -5.35 -21.38 2.16
C VAL A 417 -6.18 -22.66 2.08
N HIS A 418 -7.11 -22.83 3.02
CA HIS A 418 -8.09 -23.92 3.00
C HIS A 418 -9.46 -23.44 2.55
N SER A 419 -10.26 -24.34 1.97
CA SER A 419 -11.71 -24.18 1.90
C SER A 419 -12.34 -24.41 3.28
N GLY A 420 -13.60 -24.04 3.47
CA GLY A 420 -14.33 -24.36 4.69
C GLY A 420 -15.78 -23.86 4.68
N VAL A 421 -16.46 -24.12 5.79
CA VAL A 421 -17.82 -23.63 6.05
C VAL A 421 -17.85 -22.93 7.40
N TYR A 422 -18.19 -21.63 7.40
CA TYR A 422 -18.46 -20.87 8.62
C TYR A 422 -19.96 -20.93 8.93
N LYS A 423 -20.30 -21.30 10.16
CA LYS A 423 -21.66 -21.24 10.70
C LYS A 423 -21.85 -19.91 11.42
N THR A 424 -22.73 -19.06 10.92
CA THR A 424 -23.02 -17.76 11.54
C THR A 424 -23.79 -17.93 12.86
N GLN A 425 -23.83 -16.87 13.66
CA GLN A 425 -24.66 -16.79 14.87
C GLN A 425 -26.17 -16.93 14.59
N THR A 426 -26.62 -16.67 13.36
CA THR A 426 -28.00 -16.91 12.90
C THR A 426 -28.24 -18.35 12.44
N GLY A 427 -27.21 -19.21 12.43
CA GLY A 427 -27.28 -20.61 11.99
C GLY A 427 -27.09 -20.84 10.49
N GLU A 428 -26.90 -19.77 9.72
CA GLU A 428 -26.59 -19.82 8.29
C GLU A 428 -25.20 -20.43 8.05
N LYS A 429 -25.03 -21.12 6.92
CA LYS A 429 -23.75 -21.73 6.51
C LYS A 429 -23.18 -20.99 5.32
N LEU A 430 -22.05 -20.31 5.52
CA LEU A 430 -21.33 -19.59 4.48
C LEU A 430 -20.09 -20.39 4.04
N SER A 431 -19.86 -20.47 2.73
CA SER A 431 -18.62 -21.04 2.18
C SER A 431 -17.47 -20.03 2.32
N VAL A 432 -16.36 -20.45 2.91
CA VAL A 432 -15.25 -19.55 3.30
C VAL A 432 -13.89 -20.06 2.84
N ALA A 433 -12.98 -19.12 2.60
CA ALA A 433 -11.55 -19.36 2.45
C ALA A 433 -10.85 -19.03 3.78
N ILE A 434 -9.91 -19.88 4.20
CA ILE A 434 -9.28 -19.84 5.51
C ILE A 434 -7.76 -19.78 5.29
N LYS A 435 -7.18 -18.58 5.35
CA LYS A 435 -5.71 -18.40 5.34
C LYS A 435 -5.18 -18.84 6.70
N THR A 436 -4.13 -19.66 6.72
CA THR A 436 -3.50 -20.18 7.95
C THR A 436 -2.05 -19.73 8.05
N CYS A 437 -1.58 -19.43 9.26
CA CYS A 437 -0.15 -19.18 9.53
C CYS A 437 0.49 -20.45 10.11
N LYS A 438 1.49 -21.03 9.44
CA LYS A 438 2.13 -22.31 9.84
C LYS A 438 3.30 -22.18 10.84
N ASN A 439 3.98 -21.02 10.88
CA ASN A 439 5.19 -20.82 11.69
C ASN A 439 5.18 -19.43 12.36
N CYS A 440 4.62 -19.36 13.56
CA CYS A 440 4.29 -18.12 14.26
C CYS A 440 5.46 -17.54 15.08
N SER A 441 6.47 -16.96 14.42
CA SER A 441 7.28 -15.93 15.11
C SER A 441 6.47 -14.63 15.22
N ALA A 442 6.79 -13.78 16.21
CA ALA A 442 6.01 -12.55 16.45
C ALA A 442 5.92 -11.65 15.21
N ASP A 443 7.06 -11.36 14.57
CA ASP A 443 7.19 -10.58 13.33
C ASP A 443 6.42 -11.15 12.14
N VAL A 444 6.12 -12.45 12.14
CA VAL A 444 5.36 -13.14 11.08
C VAL A 444 3.87 -13.08 11.40
N MET A 445 3.50 -13.29 12.67
CA MET A 445 2.12 -13.15 13.15
C MET A 445 1.60 -11.71 13.00
N GLU A 446 2.42 -10.70 13.31
CA GLU A 446 2.08 -9.29 13.13
C GLU A 446 1.77 -8.97 11.66
N LYS A 447 2.65 -9.40 10.73
CA LYS A 447 2.43 -9.21 9.29
C LYS A 447 1.20 -9.94 8.79
N PHE A 448 0.97 -11.16 9.26
CA PHE A 448 -0.22 -11.94 8.95
C PHE A 448 -1.51 -11.22 9.42
N LEU A 449 -1.56 -10.77 10.68
CA LEU A 449 -2.69 -10.01 11.21
C LEU A 449 -2.88 -8.64 10.54
N SER A 450 -1.80 -8.01 10.04
CA SER A 450 -1.88 -6.73 9.34
C SER A 450 -2.73 -6.80 8.05
N GLU A 451 -2.73 -7.95 7.36
CA GLU A 451 -3.59 -8.20 6.20
C GLU A 451 -5.08 -8.10 6.57
N ALA A 452 -5.49 -8.79 7.63
CA ALA A 452 -6.85 -8.71 8.15
C ALA A 452 -7.18 -7.30 8.69
N GLY A 453 -6.20 -6.61 9.30
CA GLY A 453 -6.32 -5.23 9.75
C GLY A 453 -6.61 -4.24 8.61
N VAL A 454 -5.95 -4.42 7.45
CA VAL A 454 -6.22 -3.66 6.22
C VAL A 454 -7.61 -4.00 5.68
N MET A 455 -7.91 -5.29 5.46
CA MET A 455 -9.16 -5.75 4.85
C MET A 455 -10.41 -5.43 5.67
N LYS A 456 -10.29 -5.26 6.99
CA LYS A 456 -11.38 -4.93 7.93
C LYS A 456 -12.23 -3.72 7.49
N ASN A 457 -11.61 -2.73 6.86
CA ASN A 457 -12.23 -1.45 6.51
C ASN A 457 -12.59 -1.36 5.01
N LEU A 458 -12.36 -2.42 4.22
CA LEU A 458 -12.63 -2.43 2.78
C LEU A 458 -14.02 -3.01 2.48
N ASP A 459 -14.86 -2.22 1.81
CA ASP A 459 -16.15 -2.66 1.27
C ASP A 459 -16.33 -2.14 -0.16
N HIS A 460 -16.24 -3.04 -1.13
CA HIS A 460 -16.37 -2.74 -2.56
C HIS A 460 -16.75 -4.02 -3.33
N PRO A 461 -17.67 -3.98 -4.31
CA PRO A 461 -18.15 -5.18 -5.02
C PRO A 461 -17.03 -5.99 -5.68
N HIS A 462 -15.95 -5.35 -6.14
CA HIS A 462 -14.80 -6.01 -6.79
C HIS A 462 -13.57 -6.17 -5.87
N ILE A 463 -13.77 -6.26 -4.55
CA ILE A 463 -12.74 -6.66 -3.57
C ILE A 463 -13.18 -7.95 -2.84
N VAL A 464 -12.22 -8.79 -2.46
CA VAL A 464 -12.43 -9.97 -1.60
C VAL A 464 -12.79 -9.52 -0.18
N ARG A 465 -13.95 -9.93 0.33
CA ARG A 465 -14.47 -9.45 1.62
C ARG A 465 -13.96 -10.29 2.79
N LEU A 466 -13.48 -9.63 3.85
CA LEU A 466 -13.20 -10.25 5.14
C LEU A 466 -14.52 -10.68 5.83
N ILE A 467 -14.54 -11.90 6.35
CA ILE A 467 -15.63 -12.42 7.18
C ILE A 467 -15.23 -12.33 8.66
N GLY A 468 -13.97 -12.66 8.98
CA GLY A 468 -13.43 -12.47 10.33
C GLY A 468 -12.06 -13.09 10.54
N VAL A 469 -11.65 -13.18 11.81
CA VAL A 469 -10.35 -13.66 12.27
C VAL A 469 -10.55 -14.61 13.45
N VAL A 470 -9.84 -15.73 13.47
CA VAL A 470 -9.71 -16.60 14.65
C VAL A 470 -8.38 -16.27 15.32
N GLU A 471 -8.44 -15.54 16.44
CA GLU A 471 -7.28 -15.06 17.19
C GLU A 471 -6.59 -16.15 18.05
N VAL A 472 -7.10 -17.38 18.05
CA VAL A 472 -6.53 -18.51 18.81
C VAL A 472 -5.58 -19.28 17.91
N ASP A 473 -4.35 -19.53 18.37
CA ASP A 473 -3.31 -20.19 17.59
C ASP A 473 -3.73 -21.61 17.11
N PRO A 474 -3.37 -22.06 15.89
CA PRO A 474 -2.81 -21.26 14.79
C PRO A 474 -3.84 -20.23 14.28
N VAL A 475 -3.46 -18.96 14.20
CA VAL A 475 -4.36 -17.86 13.82
C VAL A 475 -4.87 -18.04 12.38
N TRP A 476 -6.16 -17.79 12.17
CA TRP A 476 -6.81 -17.90 10.85
C TRP A 476 -7.43 -16.58 10.39
N ILE A 477 -7.33 -16.28 9.10
CA ILE A 477 -8.04 -15.18 8.43
C ILE A 477 -9.12 -15.79 7.54
N VAL A 478 -10.38 -15.39 7.76
CA VAL A 478 -11.58 -16.00 7.16
C VAL A 478 -12.19 -15.03 6.15
N MET A 479 -12.26 -15.44 4.89
CA MET A 479 -12.68 -14.62 3.75
C MET A 479 -13.79 -15.33 2.95
N GLU A 480 -14.46 -14.61 2.06
CA GLU A 480 -15.38 -15.24 1.09
C GLU A 480 -14.65 -16.22 0.15
N LEU A 481 -15.29 -17.37 -0.15
CA LEU A 481 -14.78 -18.35 -1.11
C LEU A 481 -15.44 -18.18 -2.48
N TYR A 482 -14.63 -18.13 -3.54
CA TYR A 482 -15.09 -18.06 -4.93
C TYR A 482 -14.72 -19.33 -5.69
N GLN A 483 -15.72 -20.01 -6.27
CA GLN A 483 -15.59 -21.37 -6.78
C GLN A 483 -14.85 -21.48 -8.11
N LEU A 484 -14.71 -20.39 -8.86
CA LEU A 484 -13.99 -20.35 -10.15
C LEU A 484 -12.50 -19.98 -9.99
N GLY A 485 -12.01 -19.83 -8.75
CA GLY A 485 -10.59 -19.70 -8.44
C GLY A 485 -9.92 -18.43 -8.96
N GLU A 486 -8.63 -18.55 -9.24
CA GLU A 486 -7.77 -17.47 -9.75
C GLU A 486 -8.03 -17.18 -11.23
N LEU A 487 -8.07 -15.89 -11.58
CA LEU A 487 -8.30 -15.42 -12.95
C LEU A 487 -7.24 -15.93 -13.93
N GLY A 488 -5.99 -16.11 -13.49
CA GLY A 488 -4.93 -16.67 -14.32
C GLY A 488 -5.26 -18.07 -14.88
N ASN A 489 -5.75 -18.96 -14.01
CA ASN A 489 -6.16 -20.32 -14.42
C ASN A 489 -7.46 -20.28 -15.24
N TYR A 490 -8.43 -19.48 -14.82
CA TYR A 490 -9.70 -19.31 -15.53
C TYR A 490 -9.53 -18.80 -16.96
N LEU A 491 -8.61 -17.85 -17.20
CA LEU A 491 -8.26 -17.36 -18.54
C LEU A 491 -7.70 -18.48 -19.43
N LEU A 492 -6.84 -19.35 -18.89
CA LEU A 492 -6.25 -20.47 -19.62
C LEU A 492 -7.30 -21.54 -19.97
N GLU A 493 -8.21 -21.85 -19.05
CA GLU A 493 -9.31 -22.80 -19.27
C GLU A 493 -10.34 -22.29 -20.28
N GLN A 494 -10.67 -20.99 -20.22
CA GLN A 494 -11.74 -20.36 -21.00
C GLN A 494 -11.23 -19.54 -22.20
N GLN A 495 -9.98 -19.76 -22.64
CA GLN A 495 -9.33 -18.98 -23.70
C GLN A 495 -10.06 -19.00 -25.07
N TYR A 496 -10.90 -20.02 -25.31
CA TYR A 496 -11.68 -20.18 -26.55
C TYR A 496 -13.16 -19.76 -26.40
N THR A 497 -13.59 -19.39 -25.19
CA THR A 497 -14.99 -19.03 -24.86
C THR A 497 -15.15 -17.58 -24.39
N LEU A 498 -14.09 -16.96 -23.86
CA LEU A 498 -14.10 -15.56 -23.42
C LEU A 498 -14.03 -14.58 -24.60
N ALA A 499 -15.04 -13.72 -24.70
CA ALA A 499 -15.06 -12.62 -25.66
C ALA A 499 -14.27 -11.40 -25.16
N THR A 500 -13.78 -10.57 -26.10
CA THR A 500 -13.05 -9.31 -25.83
C THR A 500 -13.78 -8.38 -24.86
N THR A 501 -15.12 -8.32 -24.94
CA THR A 501 -15.97 -7.55 -24.01
C THR A 501 -15.88 -8.05 -22.57
N THR A 502 -15.84 -9.38 -22.36
CA THR A 502 -15.65 -9.98 -21.04
C THR A 502 -14.26 -9.67 -20.47
N LEU A 503 -13.22 -9.70 -21.30
CA LEU A 503 -11.85 -9.31 -20.89
C LEU A 503 -11.79 -7.82 -20.50
N LEU A 504 -12.44 -6.94 -21.26
CA LEU A 504 -12.61 -5.52 -20.92
C LEU A 504 -13.39 -5.31 -19.62
N LEU A 505 -14.45 -6.11 -19.39
CA LEU A 505 -15.25 -6.06 -18.17
C LEU A 505 -14.39 -6.40 -16.94
N TYR A 506 -13.55 -7.44 -17.00
CA TYR A 506 -12.63 -7.77 -15.91
C TYR A 506 -11.65 -6.63 -15.65
N CYS A 507 -11.05 -6.04 -16.69
CA CYS A 507 -10.15 -4.90 -16.56
C CYS A 507 -10.84 -3.68 -15.92
N LEU A 508 -12.08 -3.38 -16.30
CA LEU A 508 -12.89 -2.31 -15.73
C LEU A 508 -13.23 -2.56 -14.26
N GLN A 509 -13.59 -3.79 -13.89
CA GLN A 509 -13.92 -4.18 -12.51
C GLN A 509 -12.70 -4.06 -11.58
N ILE A 510 -11.53 -4.52 -12.03
CA ILE A 510 -10.25 -4.35 -11.33
C ILE A 510 -9.91 -2.84 -11.23
N CYS A 511 -10.09 -2.08 -12.30
CA CYS A 511 -9.84 -0.63 -12.28
C CYS A 511 -10.75 0.12 -11.31
N LYS A 512 -12.02 -0.28 -11.16
CA LYS A 512 -12.94 0.28 -10.15
C LYS A 512 -12.46 -0.04 -8.73
N ALA A 513 -12.01 -1.26 -8.46
CA ALA A 513 -11.43 -1.62 -7.16
C ALA A 513 -10.19 -0.78 -6.84
N LEU A 514 -9.29 -0.60 -7.81
CA LEU A 514 -8.07 0.20 -7.63
C LEU A 514 -8.36 1.71 -7.51
N ALA A 515 -9.42 2.22 -8.14
CA ALA A 515 -9.89 3.59 -7.94
C ALA A 515 -10.48 3.81 -6.52
N TYR A 516 -11.14 2.80 -5.95
CA TYR A 516 -11.58 2.82 -4.55
C TYR A 516 -10.38 2.83 -3.59
N LEU A 517 -9.33 2.04 -3.86
CA LEU A 517 -8.09 2.06 -3.08
C LEU A 517 -7.30 3.37 -3.23
N GLU A 518 -7.27 3.97 -4.43
CA GLU A 518 -6.77 5.35 -4.66
C GLU A 518 -7.50 6.36 -3.77
N GLY A 519 -8.83 6.24 -3.62
CA GLY A 519 -9.64 7.09 -2.74
C GLY A 519 -9.41 6.89 -1.24
N LEU A 520 -8.97 5.69 -0.82
CA LEU A 520 -8.56 5.39 0.56
C LEU A 520 -7.07 5.68 0.84
N ASN A 521 -6.35 6.25 -0.13
CA ASN A 521 -4.91 6.46 -0.08
C ASN A 521 -4.15 5.16 0.25
N MET A 522 -4.52 4.05 -0.40
CA MET A 522 -3.97 2.70 -0.15
C MET A 522 -3.27 2.15 -1.40
N VAL A 523 -2.21 1.37 -1.20
CA VAL A 523 -1.39 0.77 -2.27
C VAL A 523 -1.37 -0.75 -2.11
N HIS A 524 -1.67 -1.46 -3.18
CA HIS A 524 -1.78 -2.92 -3.23
C HIS A 524 -0.41 -3.62 -3.29
N ARG A 525 0.56 -2.99 -3.97
CA ARG A 525 1.97 -3.43 -4.12
C ARG A 525 2.21 -4.74 -4.89
N ASP A 526 1.20 -5.61 -5.07
CA ASP A 526 1.23 -6.76 -5.98
C ASP A 526 -0.09 -6.91 -6.75
N ILE A 527 -0.18 -6.32 -7.95
CA ILE A 527 -1.36 -6.38 -8.84
C ILE A 527 -1.00 -7.26 -10.05
N ALA A 528 -1.60 -8.45 -10.10
CA ALA A 528 -1.38 -9.46 -11.14
C ALA A 528 -2.57 -10.42 -11.19
N VAL A 529 -2.78 -11.15 -12.30
CA VAL A 529 -3.95 -12.04 -12.47
C VAL A 529 -4.03 -13.21 -11.48
N ARG A 530 -2.92 -13.58 -10.82
CA ARG A 530 -2.87 -14.52 -9.67
C ARG A 530 -3.65 -14.02 -8.45
N ASN A 531 -3.69 -12.70 -8.24
CA ASN A 531 -4.28 -12.06 -7.06
C ASN A 531 -5.72 -11.58 -7.35
N ILE A 532 -6.28 -11.98 -8.50
CA ILE A 532 -7.67 -11.70 -8.89
C ILE A 532 -8.45 -13.00 -8.84
N LEU A 533 -9.57 -13.02 -8.11
CA LEU A 533 -10.46 -14.18 -8.01
C LEU A 533 -11.72 -13.98 -8.85
N VAL A 534 -12.20 -15.06 -9.47
CA VAL A 534 -13.40 -15.07 -10.31
C VAL A 534 -14.60 -15.45 -9.45
N ALA A 535 -15.48 -14.48 -9.16
CA ALA A 535 -16.69 -14.69 -8.36
C ALA A 535 -17.83 -15.29 -9.21
N THR A 536 -17.99 -14.80 -10.44
CA THR A 536 -18.85 -15.37 -11.49
C THR A 536 -18.19 -15.13 -12.85
N PRO A 537 -18.65 -15.75 -13.96
CA PRO A 537 -18.10 -15.49 -15.30
C PRO A 537 -18.19 -14.02 -15.76
N GLN A 538 -18.97 -13.18 -15.06
CA GLN A 538 -19.12 -11.74 -15.31
C GLN A 538 -18.65 -10.87 -14.13
N CYS A 539 -18.01 -11.44 -13.10
CA CYS A 539 -17.58 -10.71 -11.91
C CYS A 539 -16.23 -11.22 -11.37
N VAL A 540 -15.22 -10.34 -11.37
CA VAL A 540 -13.92 -10.58 -10.71
C VAL A 540 -13.75 -9.69 -9.47
N LYS A 541 -12.85 -10.11 -8.57
CA LYS A 541 -12.51 -9.42 -7.31
C LYS A 541 -11.00 -9.42 -7.07
N LEU A 542 -10.49 -8.27 -6.62
CA LEU A 542 -9.10 -8.07 -6.17
C LEU A 542 -8.89 -8.63 -4.76
N GLY A 543 -7.85 -9.43 -4.56
CA GLY A 543 -7.48 -10.10 -3.31
C GLY A 543 -5.97 -10.18 -3.05
N ASP A 544 -5.60 -10.93 -2.02
CA ASP A 544 -4.26 -10.99 -1.38
C ASP A 544 -3.70 -9.62 -0.95
N PHE A 545 -4.22 -9.14 0.18
CA PHE A 545 -3.79 -7.88 0.79
C PHE A 545 -2.52 -8.02 1.65
N GLY A 546 -1.83 -9.18 1.62
CA GLY A 546 -0.65 -9.48 2.46
C GLY A 546 0.58 -8.58 2.21
N LEU A 547 0.60 -7.82 1.12
CA LEU A 547 1.60 -6.77 0.83
C LEU A 547 0.99 -5.36 0.80
N SER A 548 -0.33 -5.23 0.95
CA SER A 548 -1.05 -3.96 0.88
C SER A 548 -0.83 -3.12 2.13
N ARG A 549 -0.76 -1.79 1.97
CA ARG A 549 -0.74 -0.83 3.09
C ARG A 549 -1.46 0.47 2.72
N TYR A 550 -2.02 1.13 3.73
CA TYR A 550 -2.32 2.56 3.65
C TYR A 550 -1.02 3.34 3.42
N ILE A 551 -1.06 4.40 2.63
CA ILE A 551 0.07 5.32 2.48
C ILE A 551 0.09 6.23 3.71
N GLU A 552 0.72 5.76 4.78
CA GLU A 552 1.53 6.66 5.59
C GLU A 552 2.60 7.24 4.66
N GLU A 553 2.48 8.53 4.31
CA GLU A 553 3.33 9.23 3.33
C GLU A 553 4.78 9.44 3.80
N GLU A 554 5.25 8.61 4.73
CA GLU A 554 6.61 8.55 5.24
C GLU A 554 7.24 7.14 5.14
N GLU A 555 6.54 6.09 4.69
CA GLU A 555 7.13 4.74 4.53
C GLU A 555 8.02 4.60 3.26
N TYR A 556 9.28 5.04 3.35
CA TYR A 556 10.33 4.65 2.41
C TYR A 556 10.82 3.22 2.72
N TYR A 557 10.04 2.21 2.34
CA TYR A 557 10.30 0.84 2.78
C TYR A 557 11.34 0.09 1.92
N THR A 558 12.54 -0.13 2.46
CA THR A 558 13.46 -1.14 1.94
C THR A 558 12.91 -2.54 2.23
N ALA A 559 12.36 -3.19 1.21
CA ALA A 559 11.81 -4.54 1.31
C ALA A 559 12.81 -5.54 1.95
N SER A 560 12.34 -6.28 2.97
CA SER A 560 13.01 -7.49 3.45
C SER A 560 13.17 -8.50 2.30
N ALA A 561 14.13 -9.42 2.41
CA ALA A 561 14.61 -10.27 1.32
C ALA A 561 13.66 -11.40 0.83
N SER A 562 12.37 -11.10 0.64
CA SER A 562 11.42 -11.97 -0.06
C SER A 562 11.61 -11.90 -1.58
N ARG A 563 11.09 -12.92 -2.29
CA ARG A 563 11.12 -12.99 -3.76
C ARG A 563 10.08 -12.02 -4.33
N LEU A 564 10.53 -10.84 -4.76
CA LEU A 564 9.66 -9.80 -5.32
C LEU A 564 9.25 -10.08 -6.79
N PRO A 565 8.05 -9.64 -7.22
CA PRO A 565 7.51 -9.89 -8.57
C PRO A 565 8.09 -8.92 -9.61
N ILE A 566 9.42 -8.95 -9.82
CA ILE A 566 10.17 -7.96 -10.63
C ILE A 566 9.56 -7.69 -12.02
N LYS A 567 9.05 -8.73 -12.71
CA LYS A 567 8.45 -8.63 -14.05
C LYS A 567 7.12 -7.86 -14.11
N TRP A 568 6.47 -7.60 -12.97
CA TRP A 568 5.26 -6.78 -12.84
C TRP A 568 5.57 -5.36 -12.35
N MET A 569 6.60 -5.21 -11.52
CA MET A 569 6.91 -3.98 -10.78
C MET A 569 7.29 -2.79 -11.68
N ALA A 570 6.99 -1.59 -11.21
CA ALA A 570 7.41 -0.35 -11.86
C ALA A 570 8.93 -0.10 -11.68
N PRO A 571 9.60 0.64 -12.58
CA PRO A 571 11.05 0.90 -12.49
C PRO A 571 11.48 1.49 -11.15
N GLU A 572 10.71 2.43 -10.59
CA GLU A 572 11.00 3.04 -9.28
C GLU A 572 10.79 2.07 -8.11
N SER A 573 9.92 1.07 -8.26
CA SER A 573 9.72 -0.01 -7.28
C SER A 573 10.85 -1.05 -7.36
N ILE A 574 11.39 -1.30 -8.55
CA ILE A 574 12.54 -2.17 -8.75
C ILE A 574 13.80 -1.50 -8.17
N ASN A 575 14.16 -0.30 -8.65
CA ASN A 575 15.40 0.39 -8.30
C ASN A 575 15.41 0.96 -6.88
N PHE A 576 14.31 1.56 -6.42
CA PHE A 576 14.29 2.34 -5.18
C PHE A 576 13.35 1.78 -4.11
N ARG A 577 12.69 0.63 -4.36
CA ARG A 577 11.60 0.07 -3.53
C ARG A 577 10.45 1.04 -3.29
N ARG A 578 10.27 2.03 -4.16
CA ARG A 578 9.20 3.01 -4.06
C ARG A 578 7.88 2.41 -4.55
N PHE A 579 6.92 2.27 -3.65
CA PHE A 579 5.55 1.86 -3.97
C PHE A 579 4.59 3.02 -3.72
N THR A 580 3.72 3.30 -4.70
CA THR A 580 2.74 4.40 -4.70
C THR A 580 1.55 4.02 -5.59
N THR A 581 0.48 4.82 -5.59
CA THR A 581 -0.62 4.66 -6.58
C THR A 581 -0.11 4.66 -8.03
N ALA A 582 0.97 5.40 -8.34
CA ALA A 582 1.56 5.41 -9.68
C ALA A 582 2.32 4.12 -10.04
N SER A 583 2.88 3.39 -9.07
CA SER A 583 3.44 2.06 -9.31
C SER A 583 2.33 1.00 -9.43
N ASP A 584 1.24 1.16 -8.69
CA ASP A 584 0.05 0.33 -8.85
C ASP A 584 -0.61 0.52 -10.23
N VAL A 585 -0.64 1.74 -10.78
CA VAL A 585 -1.08 1.99 -12.17
C VAL A 585 -0.23 1.22 -13.18
N TRP A 586 1.10 1.18 -12.98
CA TRP A 586 2.00 0.38 -13.83
C TRP A 586 1.69 -1.12 -13.73
N MET A 587 1.58 -1.65 -12.50
CA MET A 587 1.26 -3.07 -12.26
C MET A 587 -0.14 -3.44 -12.79
N PHE A 588 -1.12 -2.54 -12.68
CA PHE A 588 -2.41 -2.68 -13.34
C PHE A 588 -2.27 -2.73 -14.87
N GLY A 589 -1.44 -1.87 -15.48
CA GLY A 589 -1.12 -1.97 -16.91
C GLY A 589 -0.57 -3.35 -17.30
N VAL A 590 0.30 -3.94 -16.48
CA VAL A 590 0.79 -5.32 -16.66
C VAL A 590 -0.31 -6.35 -16.49
N CYS A 591 -1.18 -6.21 -15.48
CA CYS A 591 -2.34 -7.10 -15.26
C CYS A 591 -3.34 -7.07 -16.42
N VAL A 592 -3.62 -5.88 -17.00
CA VAL A 592 -4.43 -5.77 -18.23
C VAL A 592 -3.73 -6.45 -19.41
N TRP A 593 -2.40 -6.41 -19.49
CA TRP A 593 -1.65 -7.17 -20.50
C TRP A 593 -1.77 -8.68 -20.28
N GLU A 594 -1.63 -9.18 -19.05
CA GLU A 594 -1.85 -10.60 -18.69
C GLU A 594 -3.25 -11.09 -19.06
N ILE A 595 -4.29 -10.28 -18.82
CA ILE A 595 -5.67 -10.62 -19.20
C ILE A 595 -5.80 -10.81 -20.71
N PHE A 596 -5.12 -9.98 -21.51
CA PHE A 596 -5.18 -10.01 -22.97
C PHE A 596 -4.14 -10.93 -23.64
N SER A 597 -3.14 -11.41 -22.89
CA SER A 597 -2.17 -12.44 -23.31
C SER A 597 -2.51 -13.84 -22.79
N THR A 598 -3.70 -14.03 -22.23
CA THR A 598 -4.20 -15.30 -21.66
C THR A 598 -3.30 -15.82 -20.54
N ALA A 599 -3.04 -14.98 -19.54
CA ALA A 599 -2.19 -15.24 -18.38
C ALA A 599 -0.74 -15.63 -18.72
N GLN A 600 -0.21 -15.18 -19.87
CA GLN A 600 1.21 -15.30 -20.17
C GLN A 600 2.03 -14.47 -19.17
N GLN A 601 3.19 -14.99 -18.74
CA GLN A 601 4.10 -14.24 -17.88
C GLN A 601 4.64 -12.99 -18.61
N PRO A 602 4.56 -11.78 -18.02
CA PRO A 602 5.18 -10.59 -18.59
C PRO A 602 6.69 -10.78 -18.70
N PHE A 603 7.29 -10.38 -19.82
CA PHE A 603 8.71 -10.56 -20.11
C PHE A 603 9.20 -12.01 -19.93
N PHE A 604 8.44 -13.02 -20.40
CA PHE A 604 8.81 -14.43 -20.27
C PHE A 604 10.17 -14.78 -20.93
N TRP A 605 10.64 -13.95 -21.88
CA TRP A 605 11.92 -14.11 -22.59
C TRP A 605 13.13 -13.42 -21.89
N LEU A 606 12.94 -12.83 -20.71
CA LEU A 606 14.00 -12.17 -19.93
C LEU A 606 14.16 -12.81 -18.56
N ASP A 607 15.38 -12.77 -18.02
CA ASP A 607 15.63 -13.01 -16.60
C ASP A 607 15.29 -11.78 -15.76
N ASN A 608 14.93 -11.97 -14.48
CA ASN A 608 14.54 -10.87 -13.58
C ASN A 608 15.60 -9.76 -13.45
N CYS A 609 16.89 -10.08 -13.62
CA CYS A 609 17.97 -9.09 -13.61
C CYS A 609 18.00 -8.21 -14.87
N GLN A 610 17.58 -8.73 -16.03
CA GLN A 610 17.59 -8.03 -17.32
C GLN A 610 16.39 -7.08 -17.49
N VAL A 611 15.30 -7.32 -16.76
CA VAL A 611 14.04 -6.56 -16.89
C VAL A 611 14.28 -5.05 -16.74
N ILE A 612 15.08 -4.61 -15.77
CA ILE A 612 15.28 -3.19 -15.51
C ILE A 612 16.05 -2.48 -16.64
N ASP A 613 17.16 -3.06 -17.12
CA ASP A 613 17.94 -2.52 -18.24
C ASP A 613 17.09 -2.37 -19.52
N GLN A 614 16.18 -3.33 -19.75
CA GLN A 614 15.23 -3.29 -20.87
C GLN A 614 14.16 -2.20 -20.67
N LEU A 615 13.62 -2.03 -19.46
CA LEU A 615 12.65 -0.96 -19.16
C LEU A 615 13.29 0.44 -19.25
N GLU A 616 14.54 0.60 -18.82
CA GLU A 616 15.31 1.86 -18.89
C GLU A 616 15.71 2.22 -20.33
N SER A 617 16.02 1.23 -21.18
CA SER A 617 16.20 1.43 -22.63
C SER A 617 14.89 1.64 -23.41
N GLY A 618 13.75 1.69 -22.72
CA GLY A 618 12.44 2.03 -23.29
C GLY A 618 11.62 0.85 -23.82
N VAL A 619 12.10 -0.39 -23.67
CA VAL A 619 11.34 -1.59 -24.07
C VAL A 619 10.09 -1.74 -23.20
N ARG A 620 8.97 -2.18 -23.80
CA ARG A 620 7.68 -2.43 -23.15
C ARG A 620 7.08 -3.74 -23.67
N LEU A 621 6.06 -4.26 -22.98
CA LEU A 621 5.37 -5.49 -23.39
C LEU A 621 4.63 -5.27 -24.73
N PRO A 622 4.73 -6.18 -25.70
CA PRO A 622 4.14 -6.01 -27.03
C PRO A 622 2.61 -6.17 -27.01
N LYS A 623 1.89 -5.51 -27.93
CA LYS A 623 0.42 -5.60 -28.02
C LYS A 623 -0.04 -7.06 -28.20
N PRO A 624 -0.87 -7.62 -27.29
CA PRO A 624 -1.49 -8.92 -27.49
C PRO A 624 -2.40 -8.93 -28.72
N GLN A 625 -2.58 -10.09 -29.37
CA GLN A 625 -3.27 -10.18 -30.66
C GLN A 625 -4.71 -9.62 -30.59
N LEU A 626 -5.49 -10.09 -29.61
CA LEU A 626 -6.90 -9.72 -29.40
C LEU A 626 -7.10 -8.35 -28.71
N CYS A 627 -6.03 -7.64 -28.35
CA CYS A 627 -6.12 -6.35 -27.67
C CYS A 627 -6.49 -5.20 -28.64
N PRO A 628 -7.59 -4.44 -28.42
CA PRO A 628 -7.93 -3.28 -29.26
C PRO A 628 -6.83 -2.21 -29.24
N PRO A 629 -6.56 -1.50 -30.36
CA PRO A 629 -5.52 -0.46 -30.40
C PRO A 629 -5.74 0.69 -29.40
N THR A 630 -7.00 1.06 -29.17
CA THR A 630 -7.42 2.06 -28.16
C THR A 630 -7.04 1.63 -26.74
N LEU A 631 -7.34 0.38 -26.38
CA LEU A 631 -6.94 -0.21 -25.11
C LEU A 631 -5.42 -0.26 -24.96
N TYR A 632 -4.70 -0.68 -26.01
CA TYR A 632 -3.23 -0.76 -25.94
C TYR A 632 -2.56 0.62 -25.80
N SER A 633 -3.14 1.66 -26.39
CA SER A 633 -2.68 3.05 -26.17
C SER A 633 -2.86 3.47 -24.69
N LEU A 634 -4.01 3.15 -24.10
CA LEU A 634 -4.28 3.40 -22.68
C LEU A 634 -3.33 2.62 -21.75
N MET A 635 -3.18 1.31 -22.01
CA MET A 635 -2.22 0.42 -21.34
C MET A 635 -0.78 0.95 -21.42
N SER A 636 -0.37 1.43 -22.59
CA SER A 636 0.97 2.01 -22.80
C SER A 636 1.19 3.27 -21.97
N SER A 637 0.15 4.08 -21.74
CA SER A 637 0.24 5.27 -20.86
C SER A 637 0.47 4.91 -19.38
N CYS A 638 -0.02 3.76 -18.92
CA CYS A 638 0.29 3.22 -17.60
C CYS A 638 1.77 2.85 -17.45
N TRP A 639 2.48 2.56 -18.56
CA TRP A 639 3.91 2.25 -18.58
C TRP A 639 4.81 3.43 -18.97
N SER A 640 4.33 4.67 -18.83
CA SER A 640 5.21 5.83 -18.86
C SER A 640 6.30 5.68 -17.80
N TYR A 641 7.56 5.96 -18.16
CA TYR A 641 8.68 5.78 -17.23
C TYR A 641 8.51 6.68 -16.00
N GLU A 642 8.22 7.96 -16.23
CA GLU A 642 7.94 8.94 -15.18
C GLU A 642 6.62 8.65 -14.45
N PRO A 643 6.63 8.39 -13.13
CA PRO A 643 5.42 8.05 -12.37
C PRO A 643 4.33 9.12 -12.45
N ASN A 644 4.72 10.40 -12.48
CA ASN A 644 3.79 11.54 -12.55
C ASN A 644 3.12 11.68 -13.92
N SER A 645 3.60 10.99 -14.96
CA SER A 645 3.02 11.00 -16.31
C SER A 645 2.06 9.84 -16.56
N ARG A 646 1.85 8.95 -15.58
CA ARG A 646 0.89 7.84 -15.64
C ARG A 646 -0.51 8.35 -15.25
N PRO A 647 -1.60 7.87 -15.89
CA PRO A 647 -2.96 8.30 -15.56
C PRO A 647 -3.42 7.79 -14.19
N LYS A 648 -4.28 8.54 -13.49
CA LYS A 648 -4.92 8.11 -12.24
C LYS A 648 -5.96 7.01 -12.45
N PHE A 649 -6.23 6.19 -11.44
CA PHE A 649 -7.23 5.12 -11.52
C PHE A 649 -8.64 5.66 -11.77
N SER A 650 -8.99 6.78 -11.14
CA SER A 650 -10.20 7.56 -11.42
C SER A 650 -10.39 7.93 -12.91
N HIS A 651 -9.31 8.30 -13.62
CA HIS A 651 -9.37 8.58 -15.06
C HIS A 651 -9.41 7.29 -15.91
N LEU A 652 -8.61 6.29 -15.53
CA LEU A 652 -8.59 4.98 -16.18
C LEU A 652 -9.99 4.33 -16.14
N ALA A 653 -10.68 4.34 -15.01
CA ALA A 653 -12.00 3.72 -14.86
C ALA A 653 -13.03 4.32 -15.84
N CYS A 654 -12.96 5.64 -16.09
CA CYS A 654 -13.77 6.32 -17.10
C CYS A 654 -13.42 5.83 -18.52
N SER A 655 -12.12 5.82 -18.88
CA SER A 655 -11.66 5.37 -20.20
C SER A 655 -11.97 3.89 -20.47
N PHE A 656 -11.76 3.01 -19.50
CA PHE A 656 -12.11 1.59 -19.60
C PHE A 656 -13.62 1.38 -19.74
N SER A 657 -14.45 2.17 -19.06
CA SER A 657 -15.91 2.09 -19.17
C SER A 657 -16.39 2.47 -20.58
N GLU A 658 -15.80 3.49 -21.20
CA GLU A 658 -16.15 3.90 -22.56
C GLU A 658 -15.64 2.91 -23.61
N ILE A 659 -14.41 2.39 -23.49
CA ILE A 659 -13.90 1.34 -24.38
C ILE A 659 -14.78 0.08 -24.29
N HIS A 660 -15.15 -0.36 -23.08
CA HIS A 660 -16.07 -1.47 -22.87
C HIS A 660 -17.44 -1.22 -23.52
N ARG A 661 -17.98 0.01 -23.44
CA ARG A 661 -19.25 0.39 -24.09
C ARG A 661 -19.14 0.32 -25.61
N MET A 662 -18.11 0.92 -26.20
CA MET A 662 -17.88 0.90 -27.65
C MET A 662 -17.75 -0.51 -28.22
N GLU A 663 -17.04 -1.40 -27.53
CA GLU A 663 -16.85 -2.80 -27.94
C GLU A 663 -18.13 -3.64 -27.75
N SER A 664 -18.90 -3.37 -26.68
CA SER A 664 -20.21 -3.98 -26.44
C SER A 664 -21.27 -3.59 -27.48
N GLU A 665 -21.18 -2.38 -28.04
CA GLU A 665 -22.06 -1.90 -29.10
C GLU A 665 -21.69 -2.46 -30.49
N GLN A 666 -20.44 -2.90 -30.68
CA GLN A 666 -19.94 -3.45 -31.95
C GLN A 666 -20.20 -4.96 -32.14
N GLN A 667 -20.51 -5.73 -31.10
CA GLN A 667 -20.72 -7.18 -31.22
C GLN A 667 -22.03 -7.54 -31.97
N PRO A 668 -21.96 -8.15 -33.17
CA PRO A 668 -23.13 -8.37 -34.02
C PRO A 668 -23.91 -9.63 -33.61
N GLY A 669 -24.59 -9.59 -32.47
CA GLY A 669 -25.45 -10.69 -32.00
C GLY A 669 -26.52 -10.31 -30.98
N ALA A 670 -26.18 -9.53 -29.96
CA ALA A 670 -27.01 -9.39 -28.75
C ALA A 670 -28.32 -8.57 -28.87
N ARG A 671 -28.67 -8.04 -30.04
CA ARG A 671 -29.80 -7.09 -30.22
C ARG A 671 -30.94 -7.55 -31.15
N ARG A 672 -31.00 -8.81 -31.58
CA ARG A 672 -32.06 -9.27 -32.52
C ARG A 672 -33.15 -10.20 -31.97
N ASP A 673 -32.98 -10.80 -30.79
CA ASP A 673 -34.02 -11.63 -30.16
C ASP A 673 -34.65 -10.96 -28.94
N ARG A 674 -35.73 -10.21 -29.19
CA ARG A 674 -36.82 -9.99 -28.23
C ARG A 674 -38.16 -10.01 -28.99
N PRO A 675 -39.01 -11.04 -28.82
CA PRO A 675 -40.34 -11.03 -29.41
C PRO A 675 -41.18 -9.91 -28.79
N ARG A 676 -41.77 -9.05 -29.63
CA ARG A 676 -42.79 -8.10 -29.17
C ARG A 676 -44.11 -8.85 -29.01
N PRO A 677 -44.82 -8.74 -27.87
CA PRO A 677 -46.19 -9.26 -27.79
C PRO A 677 -47.08 -8.44 -28.74
N HIS A 678 -47.86 -9.13 -29.56
CA HIS A 678 -48.84 -8.49 -30.45
C HIS A 678 -50.00 -7.90 -29.64
N SER A 679 -50.51 -6.76 -30.09
CA SER A 679 -51.93 -6.41 -29.94
C SER A 679 -52.45 -5.99 -31.32
N THR A 680 -53.70 -6.35 -31.60
CA THR A 680 -54.31 -6.34 -32.94
C THR A 680 -54.96 -4.99 -33.27
N MET A 681 -55.10 -4.64 -34.56
CA MET A 681 -56.38 -4.21 -35.19
C MET A 681 -56.20 -3.83 -36.67
N MET A 682 -57.07 -4.40 -37.53
CA MET A 682 -57.53 -3.95 -38.86
C MET A 682 -56.53 -3.59 -39.99
N ASP A 683 -56.36 -4.58 -40.87
CA ASP A 683 -56.30 -4.51 -42.36
C ASP A 683 -57.50 -3.71 -42.99
N PRO A 684 -57.54 -3.30 -44.29
CA PRO A 684 -57.39 -4.24 -45.44
C PRO A 684 -56.97 -3.74 -46.86
N ILE A 685 -56.74 -4.74 -47.75
CA ILE A 685 -56.76 -4.71 -49.25
C ILE A 685 -55.53 -4.02 -49.91
N SER A 686 -54.77 -4.66 -50.83
CA SER A 686 -55.27 -5.39 -52.02
C SER A 686 -54.40 -6.55 -52.55
N THR A 687 -55.07 -7.64 -52.95
CA THR A 687 -54.80 -8.59 -54.07
C THR A 687 -53.40 -9.23 -54.28
N GLU A 688 -53.23 -10.42 -53.70
CA GLU A 688 -53.06 -11.76 -54.34
C GLU A 688 -52.01 -12.11 -55.45
N PRO A 689 -51.65 -13.42 -55.60
CA PRO A 689 -50.38 -13.90 -56.21
C PRO A 689 -50.64 -15.04 -57.26
N PRO A 690 -49.94 -16.21 -57.35
CA PRO A 690 -48.55 -16.63 -57.10
C PRO A 690 -47.90 -17.16 -58.45
N PRO A 691 -47.00 -18.19 -58.58
CA PRO A 691 -46.91 -19.51 -57.90
C PRO A 691 -45.54 -19.85 -57.25
N LYS A 692 -45.49 -21.03 -56.59
CA LYS A 692 -44.25 -21.71 -56.12
C LYS A 692 -43.67 -22.59 -57.27
N VAL A 693 -42.65 -23.45 -57.17
CA VAL A 693 -42.49 -24.64 -56.30
C VAL A 693 -41.01 -25.09 -56.16
N ALA A 694 -40.62 -25.36 -54.92
CA ALA A 694 -39.65 -26.32 -54.36
C ALA A 694 -38.36 -26.82 -55.11
N ALA A 695 -37.25 -26.71 -54.36
CA ALA A 695 -36.38 -27.81 -53.87
C ALA A 695 -35.31 -28.52 -54.75
N GLN A 696 -34.08 -28.46 -54.17
CA GLN A 696 -33.10 -29.55 -53.96
C GLN A 696 -32.12 -30.01 -55.07
N MET A 697 -30.88 -29.53 -54.87
CA MET A 697 -29.62 -30.32 -54.80
C MET A 697 -28.97 -30.87 -56.10
N ILE A 698 -27.67 -31.21 -55.92
CA ILE A 698 -26.74 -31.89 -56.84
C ILE A 698 -26.22 -31.03 -58.03
N GLN A 699 -24.93 -31.01 -58.40
CA GLN A 699 -23.66 -31.21 -57.67
C GLN A 699 -22.48 -30.75 -58.58
N SER A 700 -21.43 -30.19 -57.98
CA SER A 700 -20.06 -30.04 -58.54
C SER A 700 -19.80 -29.12 -59.76
N PHE A 701 -18.52 -28.78 -59.93
CA PHE A 701 -17.87 -28.08 -61.05
C PHE A 701 -18.29 -26.62 -61.37
N ILE A 702 -17.42 -25.73 -61.87
CA ILE A 702 -16.00 -25.42 -61.56
C ILE A 702 -15.66 -24.05 -62.23
N MET A 703 -14.63 -23.32 -61.78
CA MET A 703 -13.98 -22.17 -62.49
C MET A 703 -14.93 -21.15 -63.19
N THR A 704 -15.14 -19.91 -62.73
CA THR A 704 -14.17 -18.86 -62.31
C THR A 704 -14.98 -17.74 -61.60
N SER A 705 -14.45 -16.69 -60.96
CA SER A 705 -13.11 -16.08 -61.04
C SER A 705 -12.78 -15.33 -59.75
N ARG A 706 -11.58 -15.60 -59.19
CA ARG A 706 -10.71 -14.63 -58.49
C ARG A 706 -9.40 -15.33 -58.10
N ARG A 707 -8.32 -14.96 -58.79
CA ARG A 707 -6.94 -15.15 -58.32
C ARG A 707 -6.54 -13.91 -57.50
N GLU A 708 -5.33 -13.98 -56.94
CA GLU A 708 -4.62 -12.93 -56.21
C GLU A 708 -5.17 -12.60 -54.80
N GLN A 709 -4.32 -12.42 -53.78
CA GLN A 709 -3.05 -13.12 -53.49
C GLN A 709 -2.72 -12.87 -52.01
N ASP A 710 -2.53 -13.92 -51.21
CA ASP A 710 -1.87 -13.80 -49.90
C ASP A 710 -1.35 -15.18 -49.46
N VAL A 711 -0.03 -15.34 -49.46
CA VAL A 711 0.65 -16.61 -49.10
C VAL A 711 1.74 -16.27 -48.09
N LYS A 712 1.56 -16.73 -46.85
CA LYS A 712 2.57 -16.53 -45.79
C LYS A 712 3.87 -17.29 -46.10
N PRO A 713 5.05 -16.74 -45.74
CA PRO A 713 6.32 -17.42 -45.97
C PRO A 713 6.44 -18.76 -45.22
N GLU A 714 6.99 -19.76 -45.90
CA GLU A 714 7.19 -21.12 -45.36
C GLU A 714 8.01 -21.16 -44.05
N TRP A 715 8.91 -20.20 -43.85
CA TRP A 715 9.80 -20.15 -42.69
C TRP A 715 9.05 -19.80 -41.41
N GLU A 716 8.00 -18.96 -41.46
CA GLU A 716 7.15 -18.66 -40.29
C GLU A 716 6.45 -19.92 -39.79
N HIS A 717 5.95 -20.76 -40.70
CA HIS A 717 5.27 -22.00 -40.36
C HIS A 717 6.24 -23.04 -39.79
N LYS A 718 7.45 -23.18 -40.38
CA LYS A 718 8.51 -24.04 -39.85
C LYS A 718 9.00 -23.60 -38.47
N GLN A 719 9.13 -22.29 -38.23
CA GLN A 719 9.52 -21.74 -36.93
C GLN A 719 8.42 -21.92 -35.87
N MET A 720 7.14 -21.75 -36.24
CA MET A 720 5.99 -22.03 -35.39
C MET A 720 5.92 -23.50 -34.97
N LEU A 721 6.11 -24.43 -35.90
CA LEU A 721 6.15 -25.87 -35.61
C LEU A 721 7.28 -26.22 -34.63
N HIS A 722 8.49 -25.72 -34.86
CA HIS A 722 9.63 -26.03 -34.00
C HIS A 722 9.50 -25.43 -32.59
N MET A 723 8.92 -24.23 -32.47
CA MET A 723 8.54 -23.63 -31.17
C MET A 723 7.51 -24.50 -30.43
N THR A 724 6.51 -25.03 -31.15
CA THR A 724 5.43 -25.85 -30.57
C THR A 724 5.95 -27.20 -30.07
N ASP A 725 6.81 -27.85 -30.86
CA ASP A 725 7.52 -29.09 -30.49
C ASP A 725 8.40 -28.90 -29.24
N THR A 726 9.17 -27.81 -29.20
CA THR A 726 10.00 -27.44 -28.03
C THR A 726 9.15 -27.26 -26.76
N LEU A 727 8.00 -26.57 -26.86
CA LEU A 727 7.07 -26.36 -25.74
C LEU A 727 6.39 -27.67 -25.30
N GLN A 728 6.11 -28.61 -26.21
CA GLN A 728 5.59 -29.93 -25.86
C GLN A 728 6.65 -30.77 -25.13
N ARG A 729 7.90 -30.75 -25.61
CA ARG A 729 9.03 -31.45 -24.97
C ARG A 729 9.28 -30.96 -23.54
N GLN A 730 9.36 -29.64 -23.33
CA GLN A 730 9.52 -29.05 -21.99
C GLN A 730 8.36 -29.36 -21.04
N ARG A 731 7.11 -29.40 -21.54
CA ARG A 731 5.95 -29.84 -20.74
C ARG A 731 6.05 -31.31 -20.32
N MET A 732 6.61 -32.17 -21.18
CA MET A 732 6.81 -33.59 -20.88
C MET A 732 7.91 -33.78 -19.83
N GLU A 733 9.04 -33.08 -19.97
CA GLU A 733 10.16 -33.06 -19.03
C GLU A 733 9.69 -32.58 -17.64
N MET A 734 8.98 -31.45 -17.57
CA MET A 734 8.35 -30.93 -16.34
C MET A 734 7.39 -31.94 -15.68
N LEU A 735 6.67 -32.75 -16.47
CA LEU A 735 5.79 -33.81 -15.93
C LEU A 735 6.57 -35.01 -15.37
N MET A 736 7.78 -35.28 -15.86
CA MET A 736 8.66 -36.30 -15.29
C MET A 736 9.31 -35.79 -14.01
N ASP A 737 9.84 -34.57 -14.00
CA ASP A 737 10.43 -33.93 -12.81
C ASP A 737 9.42 -33.84 -11.66
N LYS A 738 8.17 -33.44 -11.94
CA LYS A 738 7.11 -33.43 -10.92
C LYS A 738 6.85 -34.82 -10.34
N LYS A 739 6.75 -35.86 -11.17
CA LYS A 739 6.55 -37.25 -10.72
C LYS A 739 7.77 -37.79 -9.97
N TRP A 740 8.97 -37.33 -10.31
CA TRP A 740 10.21 -37.69 -9.64
C TRP A 740 10.28 -37.07 -8.23
N LEU A 741 9.95 -35.78 -8.10
CA LEU A 741 9.81 -35.10 -6.80
C LEU A 741 8.74 -35.76 -5.92
N GLU A 742 7.57 -36.10 -6.48
CA GLU A 742 6.51 -36.86 -5.78
C GLU A 742 6.95 -38.28 -5.35
N GLN A 743 8.01 -38.85 -5.95
CA GLN A 743 8.62 -40.12 -5.52
C GLN A 743 9.75 -39.93 -4.50
N GLU A 744 10.53 -38.85 -4.58
CA GLU A 744 11.59 -38.53 -3.63
C GLU A 744 11.02 -38.08 -2.27
N GLU A 745 9.98 -37.24 -2.28
CA GLU A 745 9.25 -36.81 -1.07
C GLU A 745 8.65 -38.01 -0.31
N ARG A 746 8.07 -38.98 -1.02
CA ARG A 746 7.56 -40.24 -0.44
C ARG A 746 8.66 -41.07 0.24
N GLN A 747 9.90 -40.99 -0.23
CA GLN A 747 11.04 -41.68 0.38
C GLN A 747 11.53 -40.93 1.62
N LEU A 748 11.58 -39.60 1.59
CA LEU A 748 12.02 -38.74 2.70
C LEU A 748 11.16 -38.90 3.97
N VAL A 749 9.82 -39.03 3.81
CA VAL A 749 8.89 -39.27 4.94
C VAL A 749 9.20 -40.57 5.69
N THR A 750 9.88 -41.53 5.07
CA THR A 750 10.24 -42.83 5.68
C THR A 750 11.47 -42.79 6.61
N HIS A 751 12.18 -41.67 6.75
CA HIS A 751 13.48 -41.62 7.45
C HIS A 751 13.54 -40.72 8.69
N THR A 752 12.48 -39.98 9.02
CA THR A 752 12.43 -39.05 10.17
C THR A 752 11.75 -39.63 11.41
N ARG A 753 11.96 -40.92 11.73
CA ARG A 753 11.30 -41.59 12.88
C ARG A 753 12.16 -42.52 13.74
N THR A 754 13.38 -42.10 14.09
CA THR A 754 14.19 -42.69 15.17
C THR A 754 14.87 -41.62 16.04
N HIS A 755 15.27 -42.03 17.26
CA HIS A 755 16.04 -41.28 18.28
C HIS A 755 15.33 -40.18 19.08
N THR A 756 14.71 -40.61 20.18
CA THR A 756 14.46 -39.79 21.38
C THR A 756 15.71 -39.73 22.29
N PRO A 757 15.80 -38.72 23.17
CA PRO A 757 16.56 -38.81 24.41
C PRO A 757 15.69 -38.59 25.66
N ARG A 758 15.95 -39.44 26.66
CA ARG A 758 15.46 -39.49 28.06
C ARG A 758 14.97 -38.17 28.70
N GLN A 759 13.81 -38.24 29.35
CA GLN A 759 13.57 -37.56 30.63
C GLN A 759 13.93 -38.50 31.79
N THR A 760 14.10 -37.94 32.99
CA THR A 760 14.24 -38.68 34.27
C THR A 760 13.00 -38.47 35.13
N ASP A 761 12.60 -39.51 35.85
CA ASP A 761 11.29 -39.64 36.51
C ASP A 761 11.08 -38.78 37.76
N THR A 762 9.82 -38.41 38.01
CA THR A 762 9.19 -38.56 39.33
C THR A 762 7.79 -39.15 39.16
N HIS A 763 7.41 -40.10 40.02
CA HIS A 763 6.21 -40.93 39.84
C HIS A 763 4.97 -40.41 40.56
N THR A 764 3.80 -40.70 40.00
CA THR A 764 2.73 -41.38 40.76
C THR A 764 1.92 -42.34 39.86
N HIS A 765 1.25 -43.31 40.48
CA HIS A 765 0.58 -44.46 39.86
C HIS A 765 -0.79 -44.07 39.22
N THR A 766 -1.46 -44.85 38.34
CA THR A 766 -1.80 -46.29 38.45
C THR A 766 -2.00 -47.06 37.12
N CYS A 767 -2.11 -48.39 37.27
CA CYS A 767 -2.32 -49.47 36.28
C CYS A 767 -3.61 -49.32 35.40
N ASN A 768 -3.90 -50.14 34.37
CA ASN A 768 -3.65 -51.60 34.27
C ASN A 768 -3.80 -52.23 32.86
N CYS A 769 -3.27 -53.46 32.70
CA CYS A 769 -3.55 -54.47 31.64
C CYS A 769 -3.14 -54.21 30.16
N SER A 770 -2.80 -55.22 29.32
CA SER A 770 -2.33 -56.62 29.58
C SER A 770 -1.88 -57.36 28.29
N ARG A 771 -0.90 -58.28 28.42
CA ARG A 771 -0.50 -59.41 27.50
C ARG A 771 0.14 -58.99 26.14
N ALA A 772 1.35 -59.40 25.73
CA ALA A 772 2.03 -60.73 25.62
C ALA A 772 1.48 -61.60 24.47
N PHE A 773 2.24 -62.29 23.60
CA PHE A 773 3.49 -63.11 23.69
C PHE A 773 4.28 -63.07 22.33
N THR A 774 5.54 -63.50 22.05
CA THR A 774 6.83 -63.78 22.78
C THR A 774 8.02 -63.98 21.79
N LEU A 775 9.26 -64.12 22.31
CA LEU A 775 10.49 -64.87 21.89
C LEU A 775 10.49 -65.74 20.60
N THR A 776 11.58 -66.08 19.87
CA THR A 776 13.07 -65.85 19.84
C THR A 776 13.60 -66.35 18.45
N SER A 777 14.82 -66.11 17.92
CA SER A 777 16.20 -66.30 18.45
C SER A 777 17.30 -65.61 17.58
N LYS A 778 18.59 -65.93 17.79
CA LYS A 778 19.84 -65.35 17.20
C LYS A 778 20.81 -66.49 16.78
N PRO A 779 21.99 -66.25 16.13
CA PRO A 779 22.41 -65.25 15.12
C PRO A 779 22.96 -65.97 13.84
N PRO A 780 23.71 -65.33 12.91
CA PRO A 780 25.16 -65.10 13.09
C PRO A 780 25.64 -63.68 12.67
N MET A 781 26.92 -63.37 12.90
CA MET A 781 27.55 -62.16 12.36
C MET A 781 28.11 -62.38 10.96
N PHE A 782 27.86 -61.43 10.05
CA PHE A 782 28.71 -61.13 8.90
C PHE A 782 28.90 -59.61 8.82
N GLN A 783 30.09 -59.16 8.43
CA GLN A 783 30.39 -57.74 8.23
C GLN A 783 29.92 -57.29 6.84
N PRO A 784 29.08 -56.25 6.72
CA PRO A 784 28.94 -55.52 5.47
C PRO A 784 30.17 -54.65 5.23
N PHE A 785 30.74 -54.68 4.03
CA PHE A 785 31.80 -53.75 3.64
C PHE A 785 31.27 -52.31 3.62
N PHE A 786 32.03 -51.38 4.20
CA PHE A 786 31.78 -49.95 4.00
C PHE A 786 32.16 -49.54 2.57
N VAL A 787 31.18 -49.56 1.67
CA VAL A 787 31.28 -48.87 0.38
C VAL A 787 30.83 -47.42 0.59
N PRO A 788 31.69 -46.41 0.38
CA PRO A 788 31.27 -45.02 0.46
C PRO A 788 30.30 -44.70 -0.68
N LEU A 789 29.08 -44.26 -0.38
CA LEU A 789 28.19 -43.70 -1.41
C LEU A 789 28.85 -42.45 -2.00
N GLN A 790 29.22 -42.51 -3.29
CA GLN A 790 29.52 -41.29 -4.04
C GLN A 790 28.21 -40.52 -4.29
N PRO A 791 28.18 -39.20 -4.10
CA PRO A 791 27.07 -38.39 -4.60
C PRO A 791 27.04 -38.48 -6.13
N ARG A 792 25.85 -38.65 -6.72
CA ARG A 792 25.69 -38.64 -8.18
C ARG A 792 26.00 -37.23 -8.71
N PRO A 793 26.83 -37.09 -9.76
CA PRO A 793 27.23 -35.78 -10.27
C PRO A 793 26.18 -35.16 -11.19
N THR A 794 26.09 -33.83 -11.18
CA THR A 794 25.63 -33.06 -12.35
C THR A 794 26.61 -33.32 -13.50
N ALA A 795 26.11 -33.96 -14.56
CA ALA A 795 26.84 -34.56 -15.69
C ALA A 795 27.84 -35.69 -15.34
N GLU A 796 27.81 -36.78 -16.11
CA GLU A 796 28.67 -37.97 -15.94
C GLU A 796 30.10 -37.77 -16.49
N LEU A 797 30.76 -36.71 -16.03
CA LEU A 797 32.13 -36.37 -16.37
C LEU A 797 33.12 -37.22 -15.58
N ASP A 798 34.22 -37.62 -16.22
CA ASP A 798 35.37 -38.17 -15.50
C ASP A 798 36.03 -37.07 -14.65
N ARG A 799 36.16 -37.34 -13.34
CA ARG A 799 36.77 -36.43 -12.36
C ARG A 799 38.23 -36.77 -12.05
N ALA A 800 38.79 -37.82 -12.68
CA ALA A 800 40.19 -38.18 -12.52
C ALA A 800 41.13 -37.09 -13.06
N GLY A 801 41.76 -36.35 -12.14
CA GLY A 801 42.65 -35.22 -12.47
C GLY A 801 41.94 -33.88 -12.67
N ASP A 802 40.66 -33.73 -12.29
CA ASP A 802 39.99 -32.43 -12.32
C ASP A 802 40.46 -31.54 -11.15
N GLU A 803 41.36 -30.61 -11.45
CA GLU A 803 41.94 -29.67 -10.47
C GLU A 803 40.90 -28.72 -9.86
N VAL A 804 39.87 -28.34 -10.62
CA VAL A 804 38.79 -27.44 -10.17
C VAL A 804 37.88 -28.17 -9.20
N TYR A 805 37.43 -29.38 -9.55
CA TYR A 805 36.70 -30.28 -8.64
C TYR A 805 37.50 -30.55 -7.36
N THR A 806 38.82 -30.76 -7.49
CA THR A 806 39.73 -30.92 -6.35
C THR A 806 39.81 -29.67 -5.48
N GLY A 807 39.81 -28.47 -6.08
CA GLY A 807 39.81 -27.18 -5.36
C GLY A 807 38.51 -26.92 -4.62
N VAL A 808 37.35 -27.19 -5.23
CA VAL A 808 36.03 -27.08 -4.57
C VAL A 808 35.90 -28.11 -3.45
N THR A 809 36.36 -29.34 -3.67
CA THR A 809 36.40 -30.37 -2.62
C THR A 809 37.28 -29.95 -1.43
N ALA A 810 38.40 -29.26 -1.68
CA ALA A 810 39.22 -28.69 -0.62
C ALA A 810 38.51 -27.55 0.13
N MET A 811 37.77 -26.68 -0.57
CA MET A 811 36.97 -25.61 0.04
C MET A 811 35.89 -26.18 0.98
N VAL A 812 35.10 -27.16 0.50
CA VAL A 812 34.05 -27.81 1.32
C VAL A 812 34.65 -28.45 2.56
N LYS A 813 35.81 -29.12 2.45
CA LYS A 813 36.52 -29.69 3.61
C LYS A 813 36.92 -28.62 4.63
N GLN A 814 37.44 -27.47 4.20
CA GLN A 814 37.81 -26.36 5.10
C GLN A 814 36.59 -25.73 5.79
N VAL A 815 35.45 -25.61 5.10
CA VAL A 815 34.21 -25.09 5.71
C VAL A 815 33.62 -26.09 6.73
N VAL A 816 33.67 -27.39 6.43
CA VAL A 816 33.29 -28.43 7.40
C VAL A 816 34.23 -28.43 8.61
N GLN A 817 35.53 -28.24 8.42
CA GLN A 817 36.50 -28.12 9.51
C GLN A 817 36.18 -26.91 10.41
N LEU A 818 35.97 -25.72 9.82
CA LEU A 818 35.54 -24.52 10.57
C LEU A 818 34.24 -24.76 11.34
N LYS A 819 33.25 -25.45 10.76
CA LYS A 819 31.98 -25.81 11.42
C LYS A 819 32.19 -26.71 12.64
N ASN A 820 33.12 -27.64 12.58
CA ASN A 820 33.43 -28.54 13.69
C ASN A 820 34.19 -27.81 14.81
N ASP A 821 35.16 -26.95 14.43
CA ASP A 821 36.09 -26.34 15.38
C ASP A 821 35.50 -25.12 16.10
N ILE A 822 34.69 -24.28 15.45
CA ILE A 822 34.20 -22.98 15.95
C ILE A 822 33.61 -22.97 17.37
N SER A 823 33.02 -24.09 17.80
CA SER A 823 32.41 -24.26 19.13
C SER A 823 33.45 -24.40 20.26
N THR A 824 34.66 -24.86 19.93
CA THR A 824 35.78 -25.07 20.87
C THR A 824 36.95 -24.12 20.62
N LEU A 825 37.08 -23.60 19.39
CA LEU A 825 38.19 -22.74 18.95
C LEU A 825 38.08 -21.33 19.60
N PRO A 826 39.15 -20.82 20.26
CA PRO A 826 39.17 -19.47 20.80
C PRO A 826 39.11 -18.42 19.70
N SER A 827 38.56 -17.25 20.03
CA SER A 827 38.31 -16.16 19.07
C SER A 827 39.57 -15.49 18.52
N SER A 828 40.73 -15.71 19.14
CA SER A 828 42.05 -15.35 18.57
C SER A 828 42.37 -16.13 17.30
N GLU A 829 41.80 -17.33 17.12
CA GLU A 829 42.12 -18.26 16.04
C GLU A 829 41.14 -18.21 14.86
N TYR A 830 39.96 -17.57 14.99
CA TYR A 830 39.04 -17.38 13.86
C TYR A 830 39.71 -16.75 12.61
N PRO A 831 40.64 -15.78 12.73
CA PRO A 831 41.41 -15.26 11.59
C PRO A 831 42.30 -16.31 10.92
N ASN A 832 42.81 -17.30 11.65
CA ASN A 832 43.64 -18.37 11.07
C ASN A 832 42.78 -19.34 10.25
N SER A 833 41.60 -19.72 10.76
CA SER A 833 40.63 -20.56 10.01
C SER A 833 40.09 -19.85 8.76
N VAL A 834 39.72 -18.57 8.85
CA VAL A 834 39.24 -17.79 7.68
C VAL A 834 40.38 -17.48 6.70
N LYS A 835 41.62 -17.32 7.18
CA LYS A 835 42.82 -17.22 6.33
C LYS A 835 43.10 -18.52 5.56
N ALA A 836 42.88 -19.69 6.17
CA ALA A 836 42.98 -20.98 5.48
C ALA A 836 41.96 -21.08 4.33
N LEU A 837 40.69 -20.76 4.59
CA LEU A 837 39.64 -20.64 3.56
C LEU A 837 40.05 -19.68 2.44
N GLY A 838 40.56 -18.48 2.78
CA GLY A 838 41.03 -17.50 1.79
C GLY A 838 42.24 -17.97 0.97
N VAL A 839 43.11 -18.84 1.50
CA VAL A 839 44.20 -19.48 0.74
C VAL A 839 43.63 -20.54 -0.21
N THR A 840 42.73 -21.39 0.26
CA THR A 840 42.06 -22.40 -0.57
C THR A 840 41.26 -21.75 -1.71
N LEU A 841 40.58 -20.62 -1.47
CA LEU A 841 39.86 -19.89 -2.52
C LEU A 841 40.81 -19.37 -3.61
N ARG A 842 41.95 -18.79 -3.25
CA ARG A 842 42.94 -18.32 -4.23
C ARG A 842 43.50 -19.46 -5.08
N SER A 843 43.76 -20.62 -4.49
CA SER A 843 44.20 -21.81 -5.24
C SER A 843 43.12 -22.35 -6.18
N LEU A 844 41.84 -22.31 -5.78
CA LEU A 844 40.72 -22.65 -6.67
C LEU A 844 40.58 -21.66 -7.84
N ILE A 845 40.64 -20.34 -7.56
CA ILE A 845 40.54 -19.30 -8.59
C ILE A 845 41.67 -19.46 -9.61
N GLN A 846 42.92 -19.64 -9.16
CA GLN A 846 44.09 -19.86 -10.02
C GLN A 846 43.90 -21.05 -10.97
N ARG A 847 43.41 -22.20 -10.47
CA ARG A 847 43.14 -23.39 -11.31
C ARG A 847 42.06 -23.16 -12.35
N VAL A 848 41.15 -22.20 -12.12
CA VAL A 848 40.16 -21.78 -13.12
C VAL A 848 40.76 -20.73 -14.06
N ASP A 849 41.68 -19.87 -13.62
CA ASP A 849 42.48 -18.99 -14.50
C ASP A 849 43.33 -19.80 -15.49
N GLU A 850 43.93 -20.91 -15.05
CA GLU A 850 44.73 -21.81 -15.89
C GLU A 850 43.90 -22.53 -16.97
N ILE A 851 42.59 -22.72 -16.74
CA ILE A 851 41.65 -23.34 -17.70
C ILE A 851 40.94 -22.30 -18.58
N LEU A 852 40.72 -21.07 -18.10
CA LEU A 852 39.99 -20.02 -18.83
C LEU A 852 40.44 -19.83 -20.30
N PRO A 853 41.74 -19.80 -20.66
CA PRO A 853 42.20 -19.65 -22.04
C PRO A 853 41.79 -20.79 -22.99
N SER A 854 41.36 -21.95 -22.46
CA SER A 854 40.86 -23.07 -23.26
C SER A 854 39.34 -23.04 -23.48
N LEU A 855 38.62 -22.11 -22.84
CA LEU A 855 37.16 -22.03 -22.86
C LEU A 855 36.64 -20.94 -23.81
N HIS A 856 35.44 -21.15 -24.35
CA HIS A 856 34.83 -20.21 -25.30
C HIS A 856 34.46 -18.87 -24.64
N CYS A 857 34.75 -17.75 -25.33
CA CYS A 857 34.65 -16.39 -24.81
C CYS A 857 33.25 -15.97 -24.31
N SER A 858 32.18 -16.63 -24.79
CA SER A 858 30.82 -16.39 -24.28
C SER A 858 30.61 -16.86 -22.84
N VAL A 859 31.41 -17.82 -22.35
CA VAL A 859 31.29 -18.41 -21.00
C VAL A 859 32.36 -17.87 -20.04
N THR A 860 33.45 -17.27 -20.57
CA THR A 860 34.47 -16.65 -19.71
C THR A 860 33.91 -15.51 -18.87
N THR A 861 32.95 -14.75 -19.40
CA THR A 861 32.25 -13.66 -18.67
C THR A 861 31.40 -14.18 -17.50
N GLU A 862 30.77 -15.35 -17.67
CA GLU A 862 29.95 -16.01 -16.64
C GLU A 862 30.85 -16.49 -15.47
N ILE A 863 31.92 -17.21 -15.81
CA ILE A 863 32.93 -17.70 -14.84
C ILE A 863 33.60 -16.53 -14.10
N GLU A 864 33.91 -15.43 -14.81
CA GLU A 864 34.51 -14.23 -14.23
C GLU A 864 33.53 -13.45 -13.33
N GLY A 865 32.22 -13.52 -13.61
CA GLY A 865 31.17 -13.06 -12.70
C GLY A 865 31.18 -13.83 -11.38
N THR A 866 31.21 -15.17 -11.45
CA THR A 866 31.24 -16.04 -10.27
C THR A 866 32.55 -15.89 -9.47
N LYS A 867 33.70 -15.65 -10.12
CA LYS A 867 34.95 -15.28 -9.42
C LYS A 867 34.82 -13.98 -8.62
N LYS A 868 34.12 -12.98 -9.16
CA LYS A 868 33.87 -11.69 -8.45
C LYS A 868 32.91 -11.87 -7.28
N LEU A 869 31.88 -12.71 -7.44
CA LEU A 869 30.99 -13.12 -6.36
C LEU A 869 31.77 -13.75 -5.19
N LEU A 870 32.58 -14.78 -5.45
CA LEU A 870 33.36 -15.47 -4.41
C LEU A 870 34.33 -14.57 -3.63
N ASN A 871 34.92 -13.55 -4.27
CA ASN A 871 35.75 -12.55 -3.58
C ASN A 871 34.93 -11.63 -2.66
N LYS A 872 33.68 -11.31 -3.02
CA LYS A 872 32.72 -10.59 -2.17
C LYS A 872 32.25 -11.46 -1.00
N ASP A 873 32.01 -12.75 -1.20
CA ASP A 873 31.51 -13.66 -0.15
C ASP A 873 32.59 -13.95 0.89
N LEU A 874 33.86 -14.06 0.47
CA LEU A 874 35.00 -14.06 1.39
C LEU A 874 35.08 -12.73 2.19
N GLY A 875 34.68 -11.61 1.59
CA GLY A 875 34.57 -10.31 2.24
C GLY A 875 33.47 -10.24 3.31
N ASP A 876 32.29 -10.83 3.07
CA ASP A 876 31.27 -10.96 4.11
C ASP A 876 31.71 -11.93 5.21
N LEU A 877 32.30 -13.08 4.87
CA LEU A 877 32.85 -14.02 5.85
C LEU A 877 33.87 -13.35 6.78
N ILE A 878 34.80 -12.54 6.25
CA ILE A 878 35.76 -11.75 7.05
C ILE A 878 35.03 -10.72 7.93
N SER A 879 33.92 -10.16 7.46
CA SER A 879 33.11 -9.18 8.20
C SER A 879 32.33 -9.84 9.35
N LYS A 880 31.68 -10.99 9.10
CA LYS A 880 31.03 -11.81 10.12
C LYS A 880 32.02 -12.37 11.14
N MET A 881 33.21 -12.76 10.70
CA MET A 881 34.32 -13.17 11.58
C MET A 881 34.73 -12.05 12.53
N ARG A 882 34.94 -10.82 12.04
CA ARG A 882 35.25 -9.66 12.89
C ARG A 882 34.14 -9.39 13.92
N LEU A 883 32.88 -9.47 13.51
CA LEU A 883 31.73 -9.35 14.42
C LEU A 883 31.73 -10.45 15.50
N ALA A 884 32.05 -11.69 15.11
CA ALA A 884 32.18 -12.83 16.02
C ALA A 884 33.39 -12.74 16.96
N GLN A 885 34.45 -12.01 16.60
CA GLN A 885 35.57 -11.69 17.51
C GLN A 885 35.23 -10.56 18.49
N GLN A 886 34.46 -9.56 18.07
CA GLN A 886 34.07 -8.41 18.92
C GLN A 886 33.07 -8.80 20.01
N ASN A 887 32.14 -9.72 19.70
CA ASN A 887 31.00 -10.07 20.59
C ASN A 887 31.25 -11.29 21.49
N THR A 888 32.52 -11.68 21.68
CA THR A 888 32.96 -12.96 22.30
C THR A 888 32.57 -13.16 23.76
N VAL A 889 32.37 -12.07 24.50
CA VAL A 889 31.97 -12.04 25.91
C VAL A 889 30.53 -11.55 26.11
N THR A 890 29.74 -11.49 25.03
CA THR A 890 28.35 -11.02 25.04
C THR A 890 27.37 -12.18 24.88
N SER A 891 26.09 -11.96 25.19
CA SER A 891 25.00 -12.88 24.87
C SER A 891 24.86 -13.18 23.36
N LEU A 892 25.37 -12.31 22.48
CA LEU A 892 25.30 -12.44 21.03
C LEU A 892 26.40 -13.36 20.45
N LYS A 893 27.26 -13.96 21.29
CA LYS A 893 28.37 -14.83 20.86
C LYS A 893 27.92 -15.93 19.89
N GLU A 894 26.89 -16.70 20.27
CA GLU A 894 26.42 -17.85 19.49
C GLU A 894 25.77 -17.42 18.17
N ASP A 895 25.02 -16.32 18.16
CA ASP A 895 24.40 -15.77 16.96
C ASP A 895 25.44 -15.22 15.98
N CYS A 896 26.51 -14.60 16.48
CA CYS A 896 27.63 -14.14 15.65
C CYS A 896 28.42 -15.33 15.08
N GLN A 897 28.63 -16.40 15.87
CA GLN A 897 29.21 -17.66 15.37
C GLN A 897 28.32 -18.30 14.29
N ARG A 898 27.00 -18.34 14.49
CA ARG A 898 26.02 -18.87 13.51
C ARG A 898 26.04 -18.06 12.21
N GLN A 899 26.15 -16.73 12.29
CA GLN A 899 26.33 -15.87 11.12
C GLN A 899 27.66 -16.09 10.39
N MET A 900 28.77 -16.33 11.10
CA MET A 900 30.04 -16.67 10.46
C MET A 900 29.96 -18.00 9.71
N LEU A 901 29.29 -19.01 10.27
CA LEU A 901 29.05 -20.29 9.58
C LEU A 901 28.11 -20.14 8.37
N ALA A 902 27.09 -19.28 8.44
CA ALA A 902 26.21 -19.03 7.31
C ALA A 902 27.00 -18.48 6.10
N ALA A 903 27.83 -17.45 6.31
CA ALA A 903 28.69 -16.89 5.26
C ALA A 903 29.71 -17.93 4.72
N ALA A 904 30.26 -18.80 5.58
CA ALA A 904 31.16 -19.87 5.15
C ALA A 904 30.45 -20.93 4.29
N HIS A 905 29.20 -21.30 4.61
CA HIS A 905 28.40 -22.21 3.78
C HIS A 905 28.02 -21.58 2.43
N THR A 906 27.69 -20.29 2.38
CA THR A 906 27.47 -19.56 1.10
C THR A 906 28.72 -19.63 0.22
N LEU A 907 29.89 -19.28 0.75
CA LEU A 907 31.15 -19.36 0.01
C LEU A 907 31.43 -20.78 -0.54
N ALA A 908 31.08 -21.84 0.19
CA ALA A 908 31.21 -23.22 -0.30
C ALA A 908 30.18 -23.56 -1.39
N LEU A 909 28.95 -23.07 -1.29
CA LEU A 909 27.89 -23.26 -2.29
C LEU A 909 28.27 -22.57 -3.60
N ASP A 910 28.72 -21.32 -3.56
CA ASP A 910 29.13 -20.59 -4.76
C ASP A 910 30.43 -21.12 -5.37
N CYS A 911 31.29 -21.78 -4.57
CA CYS A 911 32.41 -22.57 -5.12
C CYS A 911 31.90 -23.79 -5.91
N LYS A 912 30.80 -24.43 -5.50
CA LYS A 912 30.15 -25.48 -6.30
C LYS A 912 29.52 -24.88 -7.58
N ASN A 913 28.84 -23.74 -7.47
CA ASN A 913 28.26 -23.05 -8.63
C ASN A 913 29.32 -22.68 -9.67
N LEU A 914 30.53 -22.29 -9.25
CA LEU A 914 31.69 -22.08 -10.13
C LEU A 914 32.09 -23.36 -10.88
N LEU A 915 32.10 -24.52 -10.21
CA LEU A 915 32.40 -25.81 -10.85
C LEU A 915 31.31 -26.21 -11.84
N ASP A 916 30.02 -26.13 -11.47
CA ASP A 916 28.91 -26.45 -12.37
C ASP A 916 28.92 -25.55 -13.63
N ALA A 917 29.32 -24.26 -13.51
CA ALA A 917 29.51 -23.36 -14.65
C ALA A 917 30.75 -23.72 -15.51
N VAL A 918 31.87 -24.10 -14.89
CA VAL A 918 33.08 -24.58 -15.59
C VAL A 918 32.81 -25.90 -16.32
N ASP A 919 32.01 -26.79 -15.75
CA ASP A 919 31.62 -28.05 -16.39
C ASP A 919 30.69 -27.84 -17.58
N GLN A 920 29.72 -26.92 -17.46
CA GLN A 920 28.92 -26.49 -18.62
C GLN A 920 29.81 -25.87 -19.72
N ALA A 921 30.84 -25.09 -19.35
CA ALA A 921 31.80 -24.55 -20.32
C ALA A 921 32.59 -25.66 -21.03
N ARG A 922 33.09 -26.66 -20.28
CA ARG A 922 33.81 -27.83 -20.81
C ARG A 922 32.95 -28.66 -21.76
N VAL A 923 31.68 -28.87 -21.43
CA VAL A 923 30.70 -29.56 -22.29
C VAL A 923 30.45 -28.76 -23.58
N ARG A 924 30.14 -27.46 -23.48
CA ARG A 924 29.92 -26.58 -24.65
C ARG A 924 31.16 -26.48 -25.56
N ALA A 925 32.37 -26.71 -25.03
CA ALA A 925 33.63 -26.67 -25.77
C ALA A 925 34.11 -28.03 -26.32
N ASN A 926 33.35 -29.13 -26.15
CA ASN A 926 33.80 -30.51 -26.44
C ASN A 926 35.10 -30.93 -25.70
N LEU A 927 35.41 -30.29 -24.56
CA LEU A 927 36.55 -30.64 -23.69
C LEU A 927 36.16 -31.61 -22.56
N ALA A 928 34.88 -31.97 -22.47
CA ALA A 928 34.35 -32.94 -21.53
C ALA A 928 34.88 -34.36 -21.81
N LYS A 929 35.49 -35.00 -20.81
CA LYS A 929 35.81 -36.43 -20.82
C LYS A 929 34.62 -37.24 -20.28
N PRO A 930 33.94 -38.06 -21.10
CA PRO A 930 32.97 -39.03 -20.56
C PRO A 930 33.70 -40.13 -19.78
N ARG A 931 33.03 -40.74 -18.79
CA ARG A 931 33.57 -41.88 -18.04
C ARG A 931 33.90 -43.06 -18.97
N PRO A 932 35.03 -43.77 -18.79
CA PRO A 932 35.27 -45.06 -19.44
C PRO A 932 34.22 -46.09 -19.01
N ILE A 933 33.62 -46.80 -19.98
CA ILE A 933 32.65 -47.86 -19.72
C ILE A 933 33.41 -49.10 -19.22
N SER A 934 33.21 -49.49 -17.97
CA SER A 934 33.74 -50.74 -17.43
C SER A 934 32.89 -51.93 -17.90
N LEU A 935 33.38 -52.67 -18.89
CA LEU A 935 32.81 -53.97 -19.27
C LEU A 935 33.01 -54.97 -18.12
N ALA A 936 31.93 -55.33 -17.44
CA ALA A 936 31.93 -56.33 -16.38
C ALA A 936 30.66 -57.18 -16.46
N ALA A 937 30.84 -58.41 -16.98
CA ALA A 937 29.96 -59.59 -16.93
C ALA A 937 28.43 -59.39 -16.90
N GLU A 938 27.77 -59.83 -17.97
CA GLU A 938 26.50 -60.54 -17.82
C GLU A 938 26.74 -61.83 -17.02
N ASP A 939 25.84 -62.16 -16.09
CA ASP A 939 25.71 -63.50 -15.52
C ASP A 939 24.21 -63.83 -15.36
N CYS A 940 23.84 -65.11 -15.45
CA CYS A 940 22.49 -65.54 -15.80
C CYS A 940 21.86 -66.49 -14.77
N GLY A 941 20.64 -66.16 -14.32
CA GLY A 941 19.82 -66.98 -13.41
C GLY A 941 20.09 -66.72 -11.93
N GLU A 942 19.15 -66.99 -11.01
CA GLU A 942 17.77 -67.51 -11.15
C GLU A 942 16.76 -66.58 -10.45
#